data_AF-A0A5E4A623-F1
#
_entry.id   AF-A0A5E4A623-F1
#
_cell.length_a   1.000
_cell.length_b   1.000
_cell.length_c   1.000
_cell.angle_alpha   90.00
_cell.angle_beta   90.00
_cell.angle_gamma   90.00
#
_symmetry.space_group_name_H-M   'P 1'
#
loop_
_entity.id
_entity.type
_entity.pdbx_description
1 polymer ?
#
loop_
_entity_poly.entity_id
_entity_poly.type
_entity_poly.pdbx_seq_one_letter_code
_entity_poly.pdbx_strand_id
1 'polypeptide(L)'
;MEPEKEKTGRLPRKGRKRRRVPNKLIRTPEARISGSDPVDRQPEPKRARLASILIAENCEVTHEQLCELLKYAVLGKPDIEKPRWCQLLYQSQLKRIVVVILQGMSQLHFYRFYLEFGFLRKAFKHKFRLPPPSSNFLADIIGLQNKETAGYLPKTIEGSLPSTITKPNINLQNDPIIQKYGSKKVGLLRYLLTEEEMKTFNFPLQGSPDCENFITTKCNGSVTDNSPLFGLDCEMCITSKGRELTRISLVAEGGSCLMDELVKPDDKIIDYVTCYSGITKKMLNPVKTKLKDVQRQLKALLPPDAVLVGHSVDLDLRALKMIHPYVIDTSLLYAREQGRRFKLKFLAKAILGKDIQCSERNGHDATEDATATLELAQYFLKYGPKKIAELNLEELWRDQEIRNIREKFQYTYKSVLKCLDSVDQKLLFLSRETDNIELPSKNCETIKCLSNKEVFEQARRQVDFHPFSIVQFSFEPFSPLLTEEMNKRMRIKWTEMSTIYAGPFSKDCNLRALKRLFKSFGPVRTMTLVLETHQPHLYIRYEVLEAAQLAIESLNGVLVEGVYIKVQRPVTELTLDCDTLVNELEQDSENRDTIYLSGVSQNFLGHLQELPNLFFGLEAVIVPTDPKSGRQKKYCFLKFKGGPPKDSSLALEPEDWKALPKPEPRYPLCHPPARNH
;
A
#
# COMPACT_ATOMS: atom_id res chain seq x y z
N MET A 1 -23.81 82.99 42.41
CA MET A 1 -22.81 84.07 42.60
C MET A 1 -21.61 83.75 41.73
N GLU A 2 -21.61 84.29 40.53
CA GLU A 2 -20.36 84.75 39.87
C GLU A 2 -19.81 85.96 40.67
N PRO A 3 -18.49 86.27 40.65
CA PRO A 3 -17.75 86.86 39.51
C PRO A 3 -16.33 86.30 39.27
N GLU A 4 -15.82 86.24 38.02
CA GLU A 4 -14.92 87.21 37.29
C GLU A 4 -13.54 87.45 37.95
N LYS A 5 -12.36 87.56 37.29
CA LYS A 5 -11.96 87.82 35.88
C LYS A 5 -10.44 87.59 35.68
N GLU A 6 -10.06 87.22 34.44
CA GLU A 6 -8.86 87.56 33.59
C GLU A 6 -7.41 87.49 34.14
N LYS A 7 -6.31 87.23 33.40
CA LYS A 7 -5.84 87.00 31.99
C LYS A 7 -4.35 86.58 32.17
N THR A 8 -3.65 85.71 31.43
CA THR A 8 -3.24 85.66 30.00
C THR A 8 -2.44 84.34 29.81
N GLY A 9 -2.63 83.54 28.75
CA GLY A 9 -1.59 83.44 27.70
C GLY A 9 -1.02 82.03 27.43
N ARG A 10 -1.83 81.14 26.81
CA ARG A 10 -1.57 79.93 25.97
C ARG A 10 -0.23 79.15 26.07
N LEU A 11 -0.34 77.87 26.46
CA LEU A 11 0.67 76.77 26.42
C LEU A 11 -0.02 75.42 26.02
N PRO A 12 0.70 74.33 25.66
CA PRO A 12 0.68 73.84 24.28
C PRO A 12 -0.12 72.53 24.00
N ARG A 13 -0.83 72.59 22.86
CA ARG A 13 -1.10 71.63 21.76
C ARG A 13 -1.00 70.11 22.07
N LYS A 14 -2.10 69.34 22.21
CA LYS A 14 -3.24 68.95 21.32
C LYS A 14 -2.88 67.85 20.28
N GLY A 15 -3.67 66.80 20.01
CA GLY A 15 -5.02 66.46 20.46
C GLY A 15 -5.56 65.16 19.83
N ARG A 16 -6.47 64.50 20.56
CA ARG A 16 -7.30 63.34 20.17
C ARG A 16 -8.49 63.77 19.28
N LYS A 17 -8.84 62.86 18.35
CA LYS A 17 -10.19 62.52 17.82
C LYS A 17 -11.10 63.66 17.30
N ARG A 18 -11.36 63.69 15.99
CA ARG A 18 -12.52 63.09 15.28
C ARG A 18 -12.93 63.90 14.02
N ARG A 19 -13.11 63.12 12.95
CA ARG A 19 -13.99 63.28 11.75
C ARG A 19 -13.56 64.16 10.55
N ARG A 20 -13.41 63.39 9.45
CA ARG A 20 -13.82 63.58 8.03
C ARG A 20 -12.73 63.93 7.00
N VAL A 21 -12.45 62.87 6.22
CA VAL A 21 -12.15 62.78 4.77
C VAL A 21 -10.93 63.55 4.24
N PRO A 22 -9.93 62.86 3.66
CA PRO A 22 -9.83 62.88 2.20
C PRO A 22 -9.39 61.56 1.52
N ASN A 23 -9.63 61.56 0.22
CA ASN A 23 -9.31 60.56 -0.79
C ASN A 23 -7.80 60.36 -1.01
N LYS A 24 -7.45 59.10 -1.33
CA LYS A 24 -6.40 58.59 -2.24
C LYS A 24 -4.93 59.03 -2.03
N LEU A 25 -4.07 58.08 -1.63
CA LEU A 25 -3.28 57.25 -2.56
C LEU A 25 -2.59 56.07 -1.83
N ILE A 26 -2.86 54.86 -2.33
CA ILE A 26 -2.04 53.62 -2.37
C ILE A 26 -1.48 53.08 -1.04
N ARG A 27 -2.14 52.02 -0.54
CA ARG A 27 -1.61 51.04 0.43
C ARG A 27 -1.88 49.62 -0.09
N THR A 28 -0.82 48.82 -0.16
CA THR A 28 -0.85 47.39 0.18
C THR A 28 -1.18 47.23 1.67
N PRO A 29 -2.01 46.25 2.07
CA PRO A 29 -2.03 45.83 3.46
C PRO A 29 -1.91 44.31 3.63
N GLU A 30 -1.01 43.94 4.54
CA GLU A 30 -1.11 42.72 5.33
C GLU A 30 -2.28 42.76 6.32
N ALA A 31 -2.79 41.54 6.57
CA ALA A 31 -3.47 41.03 7.76
C ALA A 31 -4.86 41.57 8.15
N ARG A 32 -5.86 40.68 8.06
CA ARG A 32 -6.82 40.44 9.16
C ARG A 32 -7.43 39.04 9.08
N ILE A 33 -6.92 38.20 9.98
CA ILE A 33 -7.57 37.01 10.49
C ILE A 33 -8.82 37.48 11.25
N SER A 34 -10.00 37.07 10.79
CA SER A 34 -11.24 37.15 11.57
C SER A 34 -12.06 35.88 11.34
N GLY A 35 -11.99 35.00 12.35
CA GLY A 35 -13.02 34.06 12.80
C GLY A 35 -13.93 33.42 11.75
N SER A 36 -13.56 32.23 11.31
CA SER A 36 -14.47 31.10 11.33
C SER A 36 -13.76 30.00 12.12
N ASP A 37 -14.40 29.52 13.17
CA ASP A 37 -13.84 28.62 14.18
C ASP A 37 -13.02 27.47 13.58
N PRO A 38 -11.95 27.04 14.28
CA PRO A 38 -11.34 25.77 13.95
C PRO A 38 -12.41 24.72 14.24
N VAL A 39 -13.03 24.18 13.19
CA VAL A 39 -13.65 22.87 13.32
C VAL A 39 -12.49 21.96 13.68
N ASP A 40 -12.41 21.67 14.98
CA ASP A 40 -11.62 20.63 15.59
C ASP A 40 -11.89 19.36 14.79
N ARG A 41 -11.10 19.15 13.73
CA ARG A 41 -11.04 17.88 13.04
C ARG A 41 -10.28 16.96 13.98
N GLN A 42 -11.02 16.48 14.97
CA GLN A 42 -10.78 15.22 15.63
C GLN A 42 -10.19 14.26 14.58
N PRO A 43 -9.01 13.66 14.81
CA PRO A 43 -8.51 12.64 13.89
C PRO A 43 -9.63 11.63 13.71
N GLU A 44 -10.09 11.43 12.47
CA GLU A 44 -11.13 10.43 12.19
C GLU A 44 -10.76 9.17 12.95
N PRO A 45 -11.70 8.57 13.72
CA PRO A 45 -11.39 7.41 14.53
C PRO A 45 -10.71 6.39 13.63
N LYS A 46 -9.51 5.96 14.02
CA LYS A 46 -8.82 4.85 13.36
C LYS A 46 -9.86 3.72 13.31
N ARG A 47 -10.27 3.35 12.10
CA ARG A 47 -11.27 2.30 11.83
C ARG A 47 -10.57 1.29 10.93
N ALA A 48 -10.84 0.01 11.17
CA ALA A 48 -10.34 -1.05 10.31
C ALA A 48 -10.75 -0.76 8.86
N ARG A 49 -9.77 -0.69 7.96
CA ARG A 49 -10.02 -0.39 6.55
C ARG A 49 -9.09 -1.17 5.65
N LEU A 50 -9.62 -1.61 4.52
CA LEU A 50 -8.81 -2.24 3.49
C LEU A 50 -8.10 -1.15 2.67
N ALA A 51 -6.77 -1.17 2.66
CA ALA A 51 -5.95 -0.41 1.74
C ALA A 51 -5.54 -1.34 0.61
N SER A 52 -5.85 -0.93 -0.62
CA SER A 52 -5.37 -1.62 -1.80
C SER A 52 -3.95 -1.17 -2.11
N ILE A 53 -2.98 -2.09 -2.10
CA ILE A 53 -1.59 -1.81 -2.44
C ILE A 53 -1.34 -1.96 -3.96
N LEU A 54 -2.17 -2.74 -4.66
CA LEU A 54 -2.02 -3.08 -6.08
C LEU A 54 -3.41 -3.34 -6.69
N ILE A 55 -4.11 -2.31 -7.19
CA ILE A 55 -5.28 -2.56 -8.05
C ILE A 55 -5.22 -1.62 -9.25
N ALA A 56 -4.87 -2.20 -10.40
CA ALA A 56 -5.48 -1.80 -11.66
C ALA A 56 -6.93 -2.32 -11.62
N GLU A 57 -7.90 -1.49 -12.01
CA GLU A 57 -9.28 -1.91 -12.18
C GLU A 57 -9.30 -3.20 -13.02
N ASN A 58 -9.88 -4.29 -12.49
CA ASN A 58 -10.01 -5.66 -13.05
C ASN A 58 -9.15 -6.81 -12.47
N CYS A 59 -8.53 -6.69 -11.29
CA CYS A 59 -7.86 -7.85 -10.67
C CYS A 59 -8.83 -8.97 -10.27
N GLU A 60 -8.56 -10.20 -10.73
CA GLU A 60 -9.19 -11.44 -10.26
C GLU A 60 -8.49 -11.93 -8.98
N VAL A 61 -9.27 -12.29 -7.96
CA VAL A 61 -8.81 -12.81 -6.67
C VAL A 61 -9.19 -14.28 -6.58
N THR A 62 -8.26 -15.14 -6.17
CA THR A 62 -8.54 -16.57 -6.03
C THR A 62 -9.34 -16.88 -4.76
N HIS A 63 -10.03 -18.02 -4.72
CA HIS A 63 -10.73 -18.45 -3.50
C HIS A 63 -9.75 -18.62 -2.32
N GLU A 64 -8.52 -19.06 -2.58
CA GLU A 64 -7.46 -19.17 -1.57
C GLU A 64 -7.05 -17.80 -1.01
N GLN A 65 -6.87 -16.80 -1.88
CA GLN A 65 -6.55 -15.42 -1.47
C GLN A 65 -7.65 -14.80 -0.62
N LEU A 66 -8.92 -15.10 -0.91
CA LEU A 66 -10.05 -14.68 -0.08
C LEU A 66 -10.04 -15.41 1.28
N CYS A 67 -9.76 -16.71 1.27
CA CYS A 67 -9.62 -17.51 2.48
C CYS A 67 -8.48 -16.99 3.38
N GLU A 68 -7.32 -16.64 2.81
CA GLU A 68 -6.20 -16.00 3.52
C GLU A 68 -6.63 -14.69 4.21
N LEU A 69 -7.37 -13.84 3.51
CA LEU A 69 -7.88 -12.59 4.08
C LEU A 69 -8.82 -12.86 5.27
N LEU A 70 -9.71 -13.84 5.15
CA LEU A 70 -10.63 -14.23 6.24
C LEU A 70 -9.85 -14.82 7.43
N LYS A 71 -8.87 -15.70 7.20
CA LYS A 71 -8.00 -16.24 8.25
C LYS A 71 -7.25 -15.11 8.97
N TYR A 72 -6.67 -14.18 8.19
CA TYR A 72 -5.99 -13.02 8.73
C TYR A 72 -6.94 -12.19 9.58
N ALA A 73 -8.12 -11.84 9.06
CA ALA A 73 -9.12 -11.04 9.77
C ALA A 73 -9.57 -11.67 11.10
N VAL A 74 -9.77 -12.99 11.15
CA VAL A 74 -10.16 -13.73 12.37
C VAL A 74 -9.05 -13.76 13.42
N LEU A 75 -7.82 -14.07 13.00
CA LEU A 75 -6.76 -14.39 13.95
C LEU A 75 -6.20 -13.16 14.68
N GLY A 76 -6.29 -11.97 14.09
CA GLY A 76 -5.96 -10.70 14.75
C GLY A 76 -4.50 -10.56 15.23
N LYS A 77 -3.61 -11.50 14.89
CA LYS A 77 -2.20 -11.53 15.34
C LYS A 77 -1.27 -10.88 14.32
N PRO A 78 -0.32 -10.02 14.76
CA PRO A 78 0.63 -9.35 13.87
C PRO A 78 1.67 -10.28 13.23
N ASP A 79 1.93 -11.45 13.85
CA ASP A 79 2.91 -12.45 13.40
C ASP A 79 2.44 -13.36 12.25
N ILE A 80 1.23 -13.15 11.73
CA ILE A 80 0.71 -13.92 10.59
C ILE A 80 1.04 -13.19 9.28
N GLU A 81 1.49 -13.95 8.28
CA GLU A 81 1.80 -13.43 6.96
C GLU A 81 0.58 -12.70 6.38
N LYS A 82 0.75 -11.42 6.07
CA LYS A 82 -0.32 -10.54 5.56
C LYS A 82 -0.68 -10.96 4.13
N PRO A 83 -1.97 -10.88 3.73
CA PRO A 83 -2.35 -11.15 2.35
C PRO A 83 -1.55 -10.24 1.41
N ARG A 84 -0.89 -10.82 0.40
CA ARG A 84 0.02 -10.06 -0.48
C ARG A 84 -0.70 -9.11 -1.44
N TRP A 85 -2.00 -9.34 -1.66
CA TRP A 85 -2.84 -8.62 -2.61
C TRP A 85 -3.63 -7.47 -1.97
N CYS A 86 -3.73 -7.40 -0.63
CA CYS A 86 -4.42 -6.31 0.06
C CYS A 86 -3.85 -6.06 1.46
N GLN A 87 -4.07 -4.86 2.00
CA GLN A 87 -3.63 -4.52 3.35
C GLN A 87 -4.81 -4.15 4.24
N LEU A 88 -5.08 -4.94 5.27
CA LEU A 88 -6.06 -4.58 6.30
C LEU A 88 -5.38 -3.67 7.35
N LEU A 89 -5.65 -2.37 7.28
CA LEU A 89 -5.17 -1.39 8.25
C LEU A 89 -6.00 -1.46 9.53
N TYR A 90 -5.34 -1.29 10.69
CA TYR A 90 -5.97 -1.30 12.01
C TYR A 90 -6.78 -2.57 12.32
N GLN A 91 -6.26 -3.73 11.94
CA GLN A 91 -6.87 -5.05 12.17
C GLN A 91 -7.29 -5.29 13.63
N SER A 92 -6.51 -4.82 14.61
CA SER A 92 -6.85 -4.94 16.04
C SER A 92 -8.13 -4.20 16.45
N GLN A 93 -8.66 -3.34 15.58
CA GLN A 93 -9.91 -2.61 15.78
C GLN A 93 -11.09 -3.25 15.03
N LEU A 94 -10.88 -4.40 14.37
CA LEU A 94 -11.93 -5.15 13.69
C LEU A 94 -12.85 -5.80 14.73
N LYS A 95 -14.09 -5.30 14.80
CA LYS A 95 -15.06 -5.77 15.79
C LYS A 95 -15.84 -7.00 15.32
N ARG A 96 -16.16 -7.05 14.02
CA ARG A 96 -17.06 -8.06 13.44
C ARG A 96 -16.71 -8.31 11.97
N ILE A 97 -16.94 -9.54 11.52
CA ILE A 97 -16.79 -10.00 10.14
C ILE A 97 -18.13 -10.56 9.68
N VAL A 98 -18.67 -10.02 8.58
CA VAL A 98 -19.92 -10.50 7.99
C VAL A 98 -19.67 -10.85 6.54
N VAL A 99 -19.91 -12.11 6.18
CA VAL A 99 -19.80 -12.63 4.82
C VAL A 99 -21.21 -12.85 4.28
N VAL A 100 -21.58 -12.16 3.20
CA VAL A 100 -22.88 -12.32 2.56
C VAL A 100 -22.71 -13.01 1.21
N ILE A 101 -23.40 -14.12 1.00
CA ILE A 101 -23.33 -14.95 -0.21
C ILE A 101 -24.68 -14.89 -0.93
N LEU A 102 -24.68 -14.53 -2.20
CA LEU A 102 -25.86 -14.50 -3.06
C LEU A 102 -25.77 -15.63 -4.10
N GLN A 103 -26.12 -16.85 -3.68
CA GLN A 103 -26.06 -18.04 -4.52
C GLN A 103 -27.11 -17.96 -5.64
N GLY A 104 -26.70 -18.23 -6.88
CA GLY A 104 -27.55 -18.16 -8.08
C GLY A 104 -27.59 -16.80 -8.78
N MET A 105 -27.01 -15.76 -8.18
CA MET A 105 -26.88 -14.43 -8.81
C MET A 105 -25.56 -14.33 -9.58
N SER A 106 -25.63 -14.36 -10.90
CA SER A 106 -24.47 -14.06 -11.77
C SER A 106 -24.06 -12.58 -11.73
N GLN A 107 -22.80 -12.30 -12.12
CA GLN A 107 -22.26 -10.95 -12.29
C GLN A 107 -23.12 -10.07 -13.24
N LEU A 108 -23.82 -10.69 -14.19
CA LEU A 108 -24.71 -10.00 -15.12
C LEU A 108 -25.92 -9.37 -14.40
N HIS A 109 -26.43 -9.99 -13.33
CA HIS A 109 -27.52 -9.41 -12.54
C HIS A 109 -27.07 -8.11 -11.87
N PHE A 110 -25.87 -8.12 -11.30
CA PHE A 110 -25.30 -6.93 -10.69
C PHE A 110 -25.15 -5.79 -11.69
N TYR A 111 -24.65 -6.06 -12.90
CA TYR A 111 -24.53 -5.02 -13.92
C TYR A 111 -25.86 -4.61 -14.55
N ARG A 112 -26.86 -5.49 -14.61
CA ARG A 112 -28.19 -5.15 -15.09
C ARG A 112 -28.87 -4.12 -14.21
N PHE A 113 -28.87 -4.39 -12.92
CA PHE A 113 -29.53 -3.57 -11.91
C PHE A 113 -28.53 -2.66 -11.21
N TYR A 114 -27.41 -2.36 -11.89
CA TYR A 114 -26.29 -1.64 -11.30
C TYR A 114 -26.72 -0.33 -10.67
N LEU A 115 -27.58 0.42 -11.38
CA LEU A 115 -28.16 1.71 -10.98
C LEU A 115 -29.10 1.60 -9.78
N GLU A 116 -29.80 0.48 -9.63
CA GLU A 116 -30.72 0.23 -8.52
C GLU A 116 -29.98 -0.05 -7.20
N PHE A 117 -28.72 -0.49 -7.29
CA PHE A 117 -27.88 -0.83 -6.13
C PHE A 117 -27.12 0.36 -5.52
N GLY A 118 -27.72 1.55 -5.50
CA GLY A 118 -27.08 2.78 -5.04
C GLY A 118 -26.45 2.70 -3.64
N PHE A 119 -27.10 2.00 -2.69
CA PHE A 119 -26.54 1.78 -1.35
C PHE A 119 -25.32 0.84 -1.38
N LEU A 120 -25.39 -0.28 -2.09
CA LEU A 120 -24.29 -1.24 -2.18
C LEU A 120 -23.06 -0.59 -2.81
N ARG A 121 -23.24 0.23 -3.86
CA ARG A 121 -22.14 0.96 -4.50
C ARG A 121 -21.45 1.93 -3.55
N LYS A 122 -22.22 2.63 -2.70
CA LYS A 122 -21.69 3.56 -1.69
C LYS A 122 -21.01 2.84 -0.52
N ALA A 123 -21.59 1.71 -0.08
CA ALA A 123 -21.12 0.97 1.08
C ALA A 123 -19.89 0.10 0.78
N PHE A 124 -19.83 -0.55 -0.38
CA PHE A 124 -18.77 -1.49 -0.76
C PHE A 124 -17.85 -0.89 -1.84
N LYS A 125 -16.85 -0.13 -1.38
CA LYS A 125 -15.90 0.58 -2.25
C LYS A 125 -14.91 -0.31 -2.99
N HIS A 126 -14.63 -1.50 -2.46
CA HIS A 126 -13.67 -2.45 -3.05
C HIS A 126 -14.43 -3.59 -3.70
N LYS A 127 -14.15 -3.84 -4.99
CA LYS A 127 -14.83 -4.87 -5.81
C LYS A 127 -13.77 -5.72 -6.50
N PHE A 128 -13.95 -7.04 -6.44
CA PHE A 128 -13.01 -8.02 -6.99
C PHE A 128 -13.78 -9.02 -7.85
N ARG A 129 -13.13 -9.55 -8.90
CA ARG A 129 -13.65 -10.71 -9.63
C ARG A 129 -13.16 -11.98 -8.96
N LEU A 130 -14.00 -13.00 -8.89
CA LEU A 130 -13.63 -14.34 -8.43
C LEU A 130 -13.69 -15.30 -9.63
N PRO A 131 -12.87 -16.36 -9.64
CA PRO A 131 -13.01 -17.44 -10.60
C PRO A 131 -14.42 -18.08 -10.47
N PRO A 132 -14.89 -18.81 -11.51
CA PRO A 132 -16.17 -19.50 -11.46
C PRO A 132 -16.31 -20.34 -10.18
N PRO A 133 -17.43 -20.24 -9.45
CA PRO A 133 -17.61 -20.95 -8.18
C PRO A 133 -17.60 -22.46 -8.44
N SER A 134 -16.93 -23.21 -7.56
CA SER A 134 -17.04 -24.67 -7.55
C SER A 134 -18.43 -25.10 -7.06
N SER A 135 -18.73 -26.41 -7.17
CA SER A 135 -19.95 -26.98 -6.59
C SER A 135 -20.08 -26.73 -5.08
N ASN A 136 -18.96 -26.49 -4.37
CA ASN A 136 -18.89 -26.22 -2.94
C ASN A 136 -18.15 -24.91 -2.65
N PHE A 137 -18.59 -23.80 -3.25
CA PHE A 137 -18.02 -22.46 -3.06
C PHE A 137 -17.76 -22.09 -1.59
N LEU A 138 -18.69 -22.41 -0.69
CA LEU A 138 -18.54 -22.13 0.74
C LEU A 138 -17.36 -22.91 1.38
N ALA A 139 -17.12 -24.14 0.93
CA ALA A 139 -15.97 -24.91 1.40
C ALA A 139 -14.64 -24.31 0.91
N ASP A 140 -14.62 -23.77 -0.31
CA ASP A 140 -13.42 -23.13 -0.87
C ASP A 140 -13.04 -21.86 -0.13
N ILE A 141 -14.01 -20.97 0.14
CA ILE A 141 -13.73 -19.69 0.82
C ILE A 141 -13.37 -19.87 2.30
N ILE A 142 -13.82 -20.96 2.93
CA ILE A 142 -13.50 -21.31 4.33
C ILE A 142 -12.24 -22.19 4.41
N GLY A 143 -11.76 -22.73 3.29
CA GLY A 143 -10.58 -23.59 3.24
C GLY A 143 -10.83 -24.99 3.80
N LEU A 144 -11.99 -25.59 3.51
CA LEU A 144 -12.41 -26.92 3.93
C LEU A 144 -12.07 -28.04 2.93
N GLN A 145 -11.23 -27.77 1.92
CA GLN A 145 -10.96 -28.73 0.83
C GLN A 145 -10.59 -30.14 1.32
N ASN A 146 -11.17 -31.15 0.65
CA ASN A 146 -10.96 -32.56 0.93
C ASN A 146 -9.48 -32.93 0.77
N LYS A 147 -8.98 -33.73 1.73
CA LYS A 147 -7.57 -34.11 1.93
C LYS A 147 -6.85 -34.81 0.74
N GLU A 148 -7.48 -34.99 -0.42
CA GLU A 148 -6.96 -35.88 -1.47
C GLU A 148 -5.87 -35.25 -2.35
N THR A 149 -5.67 -33.92 -2.32
CA THR A 149 -4.57 -33.27 -3.08
C THR A 149 -3.33 -32.97 -2.23
N ALA A 150 -3.30 -33.35 -0.95
CA ALA A 150 -2.11 -33.28 -0.10
C ALA A 150 -1.15 -34.47 -0.36
N GLY A 151 -0.91 -34.79 -1.63
CA GLY A 151 0.01 -35.82 -2.09
C GLY A 151 1.47 -35.40 -2.08
N TYR A 152 1.91 -34.51 -1.19
CA TYR A 152 3.33 -34.16 -1.01
C TYR A 152 3.61 -33.73 0.44
N LEU A 153 3.26 -34.59 1.41
CA LEU A 153 3.91 -34.60 2.72
C LEU A 153 5.09 -35.57 2.64
N PRO A 154 6.35 -35.17 2.91
CA PRO A 154 7.44 -36.11 3.09
C PRO A 154 7.10 -37.03 4.28
N LYS A 155 6.91 -38.32 4.00
CA LYS A 155 6.59 -39.38 4.98
C LYS A 155 7.76 -39.69 5.93
N THR A 156 8.32 -38.71 6.63
CA THR A 156 9.46 -38.93 7.53
C THR A 156 9.31 -38.25 8.89
N ILE A 157 8.08 -37.98 9.34
CA ILE A 157 7.84 -37.41 10.67
C ILE A 157 6.64 -38.10 11.34
N GLU A 158 6.67 -39.42 11.40
CA GLU A 158 5.99 -40.19 12.44
C GLU A 158 7.07 -40.93 13.25
N GLY A 159 7.76 -40.16 14.08
CA GLY A 159 8.62 -40.67 15.14
C GLY A 159 8.21 -39.97 16.43
N SER A 160 7.72 -40.76 17.38
CA SER A 160 7.32 -40.36 18.72
C SER A 160 8.44 -39.60 19.47
N LEU A 161 8.06 -38.59 20.25
CA LEU A 161 8.95 -37.93 21.21
C LEU A 161 9.57 -38.96 22.17
N PRO A 162 10.88 -38.91 22.46
CA PRO A 162 11.40 -39.42 23.72
C PRO A 162 11.18 -38.37 24.81
N SER A 163 10.22 -38.65 25.68
CA SER A 163 10.04 -37.99 26.96
C SER A 163 11.10 -38.48 27.95
N THR A 164 12.32 -37.92 27.90
CA THR A 164 13.28 -37.86 29.02
C THR A 164 14.47 -37.03 28.60
N ILE A 165 14.71 -35.89 29.26
CA ILE A 165 15.96 -35.12 29.13
C ILE A 165 17.04 -35.90 29.87
N THR A 166 17.62 -36.89 29.21
CA THR A 166 18.93 -37.44 29.58
C THR A 166 19.97 -36.58 28.88
N LYS A 167 20.89 -35.95 29.63
CA LYS A 167 21.95 -35.09 29.08
C LYS A 167 22.60 -35.77 27.86
N PRO A 168 22.51 -35.18 26.65
CA PRO A 168 23.15 -35.79 25.50
C PRO A 168 24.66 -35.85 25.76
N ASN A 169 25.28 -36.96 25.38
CA ASN A 169 26.73 -37.12 25.45
C ASN A 169 27.34 -36.26 24.32
N ILE A 170 27.46 -34.95 24.55
CA ILE A 170 27.91 -33.97 23.55
C ILE A 170 29.37 -34.27 23.23
N ASN A 171 29.65 -34.66 21.98
CA ASN A 171 31.02 -34.81 21.50
C ASN A 171 31.63 -33.43 21.23
N LEU A 172 32.14 -32.80 22.30
CA LEU A 172 32.72 -31.46 22.29
C LEU A 172 33.95 -31.32 21.35
N GLN A 173 34.58 -32.42 20.91
CA GLN A 173 35.75 -32.34 20.04
C GLN A 173 35.41 -31.96 18.59
N ASN A 174 34.18 -32.19 18.14
CA ASN A 174 33.73 -31.88 16.78
C ASN A 174 33.01 -30.52 16.68
N ASP A 175 32.85 -29.80 17.78
CA ASP A 175 32.18 -28.50 17.80
C ASP A 175 33.03 -27.42 17.07
N PRO A 176 32.44 -26.62 16.16
CA PRO A 176 33.17 -25.65 15.35
C PRO A 176 33.85 -24.57 16.19
N ILE A 177 33.27 -24.20 17.34
CA ILE A 177 33.83 -23.20 18.26
C ILE A 177 35.07 -23.76 18.95
N ILE A 178 35.04 -25.05 19.34
CA ILE A 178 36.19 -25.73 19.94
C ILE A 178 37.30 -25.95 18.91
N GLN A 179 36.97 -26.29 17.67
CA GLN A 179 37.97 -26.42 16.60
C GLN A 179 38.68 -25.09 16.31
N LYS A 180 37.95 -23.97 16.36
CA LYS A 180 38.51 -22.65 16.09
C LYS A 180 39.31 -22.06 17.27
N TYR A 181 38.71 -22.06 18.45
CA TYR A 181 39.25 -21.34 19.61
C TYR A 181 39.89 -22.24 20.67
N GLY A 182 39.74 -23.56 20.56
CA GLY A 182 40.15 -24.52 21.58
C GLY A 182 39.22 -24.54 22.79
N SER A 183 39.44 -25.48 23.71
CA SER A 183 38.58 -25.64 24.90
C SER A 183 38.96 -24.74 26.09
N LYS A 184 40.15 -24.12 26.05
CA LYS A 184 40.62 -23.25 27.13
C LYS A 184 40.07 -21.84 26.95
N LYS A 185 39.74 -21.18 28.06
CA LYS A 185 39.46 -19.75 28.06
C LYS A 185 40.74 -19.00 27.68
N VAL A 186 40.62 -18.05 26.77
CA VAL A 186 41.69 -17.20 26.26
C VAL A 186 41.26 -15.74 26.31
N GLY A 187 42.23 -14.82 26.18
CA GLY A 187 41.98 -13.39 26.17
C GLY A 187 41.24 -12.90 24.93
N LEU A 188 40.77 -11.65 24.98
CA LEU A 188 40.06 -10.96 23.91
C LEU A 188 40.80 -11.00 22.58
N LEU A 189 42.13 -10.88 22.61
CA LEU A 189 42.96 -10.85 21.39
C LEU A 189 42.78 -12.09 20.51
N ARG A 190 42.45 -13.24 21.11
CA ARG A 190 42.24 -14.50 20.36
C ARG A 190 40.87 -14.57 19.67
N TYR A 191 39.97 -13.65 19.98
CA TYR A 191 38.62 -13.58 19.42
C TYR A 191 38.46 -12.51 18.36
N LEU A 192 39.46 -11.64 18.16
CA LEU A 192 39.52 -10.71 17.04
C LEU A 192 39.63 -11.48 15.72
N LEU A 193 38.95 -10.97 14.70
CA LEU A 193 39.11 -11.47 13.34
C LEU A 193 40.54 -11.19 12.85
N THR A 194 41.19 -12.20 12.28
CA THR A 194 42.46 -12.00 11.58
C THR A 194 42.23 -11.32 10.23
N GLU A 195 43.27 -10.74 9.64
CA GLU A 195 43.18 -10.13 8.31
C GLU A 195 42.75 -11.14 7.22
N GLU A 196 43.20 -12.40 7.35
CA GLU A 196 42.80 -13.49 6.46
C GLU A 196 41.31 -13.86 6.60
N GLU A 197 40.79 -13.86 7.83
CA GLU A 197 39.37 -14.09 8.09
C GLU A 197 38.54 -12.91 7.58
N MET A 198 38.97 -11.68 7.86
CA MET A 198 38.34 -10.47 7.34
C MET A 198 38.24 -10.50 5.81
N LYS A 199 39.32 -10.90 5.12
CA LYS A 199 39.31 -11.09 3.67
C LYS A 199 38.33 -12.17 3.22
N THR A 200 38.34 -13.31 3.91
CA THR A 200 37.45 -14.46 3.62
C THR A 200 35.97 -14.10 3.74
N PHE A 201 35.63 -13.29 4.75
CA PHE A 201 34.26 -12.86 5.02
C PHE A 201 33.93 -11.49 4.44
N ASN A 202 34.72 -11.01 3.47
CA ASN A 202 34.50 -9.78 2.72
C ASN A 202 34.37 -8.51 3.59
N PHE A 203 35.11 -8.42 4.69
CA PHE A 203 35.23 -7.17 5.44
C PHE A 203 35.99 -6.11 4.61
N PRO A 204 35.66 -4.82 4.77
CA PRO A 204 36.44 -3.75 4.15
C PRO A 204 37.89 -3.74 4.64
N LEU A 205 38.85 -3.89 3.72
CA LEU A 205 40.28 -3.89 4.00
C LEU A 205 41.00 -2.79 3.24
N GLN A 206 42.05 -2.24 3.84
CA GLN A 206 42.83 -1.17 3.23
C GLN A 206 43.60 -1.70 2.00
N GLY A 207 43.52 -0.97 0.89
CA GLY A 207 44.17 -1.36 -0.37
C GLY A 207 43.36 -2.35 -1.24
N SER A 208 42.16 -2.75 -0.79
CA SER A 208 41.25 -3.54 -1.63
C SER A 208 40.57 -2.65 -2.68
N PRO A 209 40.46 -3.09 -3.97
CA PRO A 209 39.90 -2.28 -5.04
C PRO A 209 38.40 -1.92 -4.84
N ASP A 210 37.66 -2.72 -4.07
CA ASP A 210 36.26 -2.43 -3.73
C ASP A 210 36.09 -1.37 -2.63
N CYS A 211 37.19 -0.93 -2.01
CA CYS A 211 37.21 -0.04 -0.85
C CYS A 211 38.00 1.27 -1.07
N GLU A 212 38.35 1.63 -2.31
CA GLU A 212 39.19 2.82 -2.60
C GLU A 212 38.65 4.13 -2.02
N ASN A 213 37.33 4.27 -1.93
CA ASN A 213 36.66 5.47 -1.40
C ASN A 213 36.31 5.37 0.10
N PHE A 214 36.76 4.32 0.79
CA PHE A 214 36.43 4.09 2.19
C PHE A 214 37.41 4.82 3.10
N ILE A 215 36.94 5.23 4.28
CA ILE A 215 37.78 5.92 5.26
C ILE A 215 38.17 5.00 6.42
N THR A 216 39.42 5.03 6.84
CA THR A 216 39.87 4.25 8.00
C THR A 216 39.57 4.98 9.31
N THR A 217 39.12 4.27 10.33
CA THR A 217 39.04 4.76 11.73
C THR A 217 40.42 5.19 12.26
N LYS A 218 40.47 5.97 13.36
CA LYS A 218 41.73 6.39 14.00
C LYS A 218 42.28 5.32 14.98
N CYS A 219 41.86 4.07 14.83
CA CYS A 219 42.20 2.99 15.74
C CYS A 219 43.50 2.33 15.33
N ASN A 220 44.62 2.99 15.64
CA ASN A 220 45.98 2.55 15.36
C ASN A 220 46.77 2.19 16.63
N GLY A 221 46.11 2.17 17.79
CA GLY A 221 46.70 1.77 19.05
C GLY A 221 46.82 0.26 19.18
N SER A 222 47.76 -0.23 19.98
CA SER A 222 47.87 -1.67 20.27
C SER A 222 46.71 -2.11 21.15
N VAL A 223 45.89 -3.03 20.66
CA VAL A 223 44.83 -3.65 21.45
C VAL A 223 45.42 -4.59 22.50
N THR A 224 44.77 -4.66 23.66
CA THR A 224 45.09 -5.57 24.76
C THR A 224 43.84 -6.33 25.19
N ASP A 225 43.99 -7.29 26.10
CA ASP A 225 42.83 -8.02 26.66
C ASP A 225 41.87 -7.14 27.49
N ASN A 226 42.27 -5.90 27.82
CA ASN A 226 41.46 -4.93 28.55
C ASN A 226 40.97 -3.77 27.67
N SER A 227 41.17 -3.85 26.35
CA SER A 227 40.74 -2.79 25.44
C SER A 227 39.22 -2.68 25.37
N PRO A 228 38.67 -1.47 25.22
CA PRO A 228 37.24 -1.22 25.34
C PRO A 228 36.44 -1.75 24.14
N LEU A 229 35.30 -2.39 24.45
CA LEU A 229 34.35 -2.91 23.46
C LEU A 229 33.27 -1.88 23.12
N PHE A 230 32.94 -1.78 21.83
CA PHE A 230 31.87 -0.92 21.33
C PHE A 230 30.93 -1.71 20.42
N GLY A 231 29.65 -1.76 20.78
CA GLY A 231 28.58 -2.36 20.00
C GLY A 231 28.20 -1.46 18.84
N LEU A 232 28.19 -1.98 17.63
CA LEU A 232 27.81 -1.27 16.41
C LEU A 232 26.70 -2.05 15.70
N ASP A 233 25.64 -1.33 15.32
CA ASP A 233 24.61 -1.84 14.42
C ASP A 233 24.11 -0.71 13.53
N CYS A 234 23.75 -1.04 12.28
CA CYS A 234 23.24 -0.09 11.31
C CYS A 234 21.94 -0.59 10.68
N GLU A 235 21.01 0.34 10.48
CA GLU A 235 19.87 0.11 9.59
C GLU A 235 20.17 0.66 8.20
N MET A 236 19.72 -0.05 7.17
CA MET A 236 19.94 0.32 5.77
C MET A 236 18.64 0.44 4.99
N CYS A 237 18.72 1.06 3.82
CA CYS A 237 17.69 1.06 2.78
C CYS A 237 18.28 0.58 1.45
N ILE A 238 17.42 0.37 0.45
CA ILE A 238 17.82 0.04 -0.92
C ILE A 238 17.72 1.28 -1.80
N THR A 239 18.81 1.61 -2.48
CA THR A 239 18.91 2.64 -3.50
C THR A 239 19.41 2.04 -4.82
N SER A 240 19.57 2.86 -5.85
CA SER A 240 20.15 2.41 -7.14
C SER A 240 21.60 1.94 -7.03
N LYS A 241 22.31 2.28 -5.94
CA LYS A 241 23.69 1.85 -5.68
C LYS A 241 23.79 0.65 -4.72
N GLY A 242 22.67 0.08 -4.32
CA GLY A 242 22.61 -1.04 -3.38
C GLY A 242 22.15 -0.62 -1.99
N ARG A 243 22.75 -1.21 -0.95
CA ARG A 243 22.40 -0.93 0.45
C ARG A 243 23.09 0.33 0.93
N GLU A 244 22.33 1.28 1.47
CA GLU A 244 22.85 2.52 2.03
C GLU A 244 22.31 2.80 3.44
N LEU A 245 23.16 3.38 4.27
CA LEU A 245 22.91 3.68 5.68
C LEU A 245 21.73 4.63 5.90
N THR A 246 20.84 4.26 6.82
CA THR A 246 19.71 5.09 7.25
C THR A 246 19.63 5.33 8.75
N ARG A 247 20.25 4.48 9.58
CA ARG A 247 20.45 4.71 11.02
C ARG A 247 21.73 4.03 11.47
N ILE A 248 22.43 4.60 12.44
CA ILE A 248 23.59 3.98 13.08
C ILE A 248 23.42 4.11 14.60
N SER A 249 23.70 3.02 15.31
CA SER A 249 23.81 3.01 16.77
C SER A 249 25.18 2.52 17.22
N LEU A 250 25.81 3.25 18.16
CA LEU A 250 27.05 2.87 18.83
C LEU A 250 26.81 2.81 20.34
N VAL A 251 27.12 1.68 20.97
CA VAL A 251 26.92 1.43 22.39
C VAL A 251 28.26 1.10 23.04
N ALA A 252 28.54 1.65 24.22
CA ALA A 252 29.74 1.32 25.01
C ALA A 252 29.53 0.05 25.84
N GLU A 253 30.61 -0.58 26.30
CA GLU A 253 30.62 -1.80 27.12
C GLU A 253 29.68 -1.78 28.34
N GLY A 254 29.41 -0.59 28.92
CA GLY A 254 28.46 -0.40 30.03
C GLY A 254 26.99 -0.29 29.65
N GLY A 255 26.63 -0.52 28.38
CA GLY A 255 25.27 -0.37 27.85
C GLY A 255 24.85 1.08 27.57
N SER A 256 25.77 2.04 27.69
CA SER A 256 25.51 3.44 27.37
C SER A 256 25.54 3.66 25.86
N CYS A 257 24.43 4.13 25.29
CA CYS A 257 24.36 4.51 23.89
C CYS A 257 25.11 5.83 23.67
N LEU A 258 26.23 5.77 22.94
CA LEU A 258 27.10 6.91 22.64
C LEU A 258 26.64 7.66 21.39
N MET A 259 25.96 6.97 20.48
CA MET A 259 25.49 7.52 19.21
C MET A 259 24.26 6.74 18.75
N ASP A 260 23.20 7.44 18.34
CA ASP A 260 22.01 6.88 17.70
C ASP A 260 21.46 7.93 16.73
N GLU A 261 21.86 7.84 15.46
CA GLU A 261 21.65 8.90 14.48
C GLU A 261 20.96 8.37 13.23
N LEU A 262 19.91 9.08 12.80
CA LEU A 262 19.31 8.87 11.49
C LEU A 262 20.17 9.53 10.40
N VAL A 263 20.35 8.82 9.30
CA VAL A 263 21.17 9.25 8.17
C VAL A 263 20.30 9.32 6.91
N LYS A 264 20.44 10.41 6.15
CA LYS A 264 19.76 10.56 4.87
C LYS A 264 20.69 10.24 3.71
N PRO A 265 20.51 9.12 3.00
CA PRO A 265 21.24 8.80 1.78
C PRO A 265 21.23 9.96 0.77
N ASP A 266 22.28 10.04 -0.04
CA ASP A 266 22.36 11.02 -1.12
C ASP A 266 21.54 10.58 -2.34
N ASP A 267 21.55 9.27 -2.62
CA ASP A 267 20.75 8.69 -3.68
C ASP A 267 19.30 8.47 -3.26
N LYS A 268 18.41 8.43 -4.25
CA LYS A 268 16.97 8.26 -4.02
C LYS A 268 16.70 6.84 -3.49
N ILE A 269 16.07 6.77 -2.32
CA ILE A 269 15.60 5.52 -1.73
C ILE A 269 14.51 4.90 -2.60
N ILE A 270 14.76 3.67 -3.06
CA ILE A 270 13.82 2.82 -3.81
C ILE A 270 12.94 2.06 -2.84
N ASP A 271 13.54 1.46 -1.81
CA ASP A 271 12.85 0.73 -0.76
C ASP A 271 13.48 1.03 0.61
N TYR A 272 12.65 1.39 1.58
CA TYR A 272 13.07 1.68 2.95
C TYR A 272 13.30 0.41 3.77
N VAL A 273 12.84 -0.74 3.28
CA VAL A 273 12.86 -2.03 3.97
C VAL A 273 12.35 -1.94 5.41
N THR A 274 11.30 -1.13 5.62
CA THR A 274 10.74 -0.75 6.94
C THR A 274 10.37 -1.94 7.81
N CYS A 275 10.02 -3.09 7.23
CA CYS A 275 9.73 -4.31 7.99
C CYS A 275 10.96 -4.87 8.72
N TYR A 276 12.16 -4.55 8.24
CA TYR A 276 13.43 -4.91 8.86
C TYR A 276 14.05 -3.70 9.55
N SER A 277 14.14 -2.56 8.87
CA SER A 277 14.87 -1.39 9.37
C SER A 277 14.11 -0.51 10.36
N GLY A 278 12.77 -0.62 10.36
CA GLY A 278 11.87 0.30 11.06
C GLY A 278 11.87 1.73 10.53
N ILE A 279 12.71 2.04 9.55
CA ILE A 279 12.85 3.37 8.97
C ILE A 279 11.69 3.65 8.02
N THR A 280 11.07 4.82 8.20
CA THR A 280 10.01 5.31 7.31
C THR A 280 10.44 6.58 6.58
N LYS A 281 9.84 6.83 5.41
CA LYS A 281 10.02 8.09 4.66
C LYS A 281 9.74 9.33 5.53
N LYS A 282 8.76 9.26 6.43
CA LYS A 282 8.41 10.37 7.33
C LYS A 282 9.53 10.66 8.34
N MET A 283 10.22 9.63 8.84
CA MET A 283 11.36 9.79 9.75
C MET A 283 12.55 10.43 9.05
N LEU A 284 12.86 10.03 7.81
CA LEU A 284 14.02 10.57 7.07
C LEU A 284 13.79 11.91 6.38
N ASN A 285 12.53 12.32 6.13
CA ASN A 285 12.22 13.60 5.48
C ASN A 285 12.89 14.81 6.16
N PRO A 286 12.78 15.02 7.49
CA PRO A 286 13.39 16.15 8.18
C PRO A 286 14.91 15.98 8.42
N VAL A 287 15.46 14.78 8.24
CA VAL A 287 16.86 14.47 8.53
C VAL A 287 17.78 15.15 7.52
N LYS A 288 18.81 15.82 8.04
CA LYS A 288 19.85 16.48 7.24
C LYS A 288 21.21 15.80 7.38
N THR A 289 21.40 15.01 8.43
CA THR A 289 22.63 14.26 8.72
C THR A 289 23.00 13.36 7.54
N LYS A 290 24.24 13.48 7.07
CA LYS A 290 24.79 12.69 5.96
C LYS A 290 25.82 11.69 6.44
N LEU A 291 26.16 10.73 5.56
CA LEU A 291 27.17 9.71 5.83
C LEU A 291 28.49 10.31 6.35
N LYS A 292 28.93 11.42 5.77
CA LYS A 292 30.17 12.11 6.19
C LYS A 292 30.13 12.67 7.61
N ASP A 293 28.94 13.00 8.12
CA ASP A 293 28.76 13.56 9.46
C ASP A 293 28.90 12.45 10.51
N VAL A 294 28.19 11.34 10.31
CA VAL A 294 28.27 10.16 11.18
C VAL A 294 29.65 9.52 11.16
N GLN A 295 30.29 9.45 10.00
CA GLN A 295 31.69 9.02 9.85
C GLN A 295 32.66 9.85 10.71
N ARG A 296 32.46 11.18 10.76
CA ARG A 296 33.30 12.09 11.56
C ARG A 296 33.05 11.92 13.05
N GLN A 297 31.79 11.76 13.45
CA GLN A 297 31.41 11.52 14.83
C GLN A 297 31.97 10.18 15.33
N LEU A 298 31.77 9.09 14.58
CA LEU A 298 32.28 7.77 14.94
C LEU A 298 33.81 7.77 15.12
N LYS A 299 34.54 8.44 14.22
CA LYS A 299 36.00 8.64 14.35
C LYS A 299 36.43 9.42 15.59
N ALA A 300 35.59 10.29 16.12
CA ALA A 300 35.89 11.09 17.29
C ALA A 300 35.56 10.34 18.59
N LEU A 301 34.56 9.45 18.56
CA LEU A 301 34.12 8.67 19.70
C LEU A 301 35.03 7.47 20.00
N LEU A 302 35.58 6.83 18.97
CA LEU A 302 36.38 5.61 19.15
C LEU A 302 37.83 5.92 19.60
N PRO A 303 38.30 5.37 20.73
CA PRO A 303 39.70 5.46 21.12
C PRO A 303 40.63 4.66 20.20
N PRO A 304 41.97 4.88 20.27
CA PRO A 304 42.93 4.22 19.39
C PRO A 304 42.95 2.69 19.47
N ASP A 305 42.56 2.12 20.61
CA ASP A 305 42.51 0.67 20.88
C ASP A 305 41.07 0.12 20.93
N ALA A 306 40.09 0.86 20.39
CA ALA A 306 38.70 0.44 20.35
C ALA A 306 38.50 -0.85 19.56
N VAL A 307 37.65 -1.73 20.07
CA VAL A 307 37.23 -2.98 19.39
C VAL A 307 35.74 -2.89 19.08
N LEU A 308 35.39 -3.01 17.79
CA LEU A 308 33.99 -3.05 17.36
C LEU A 308 33.40 -4.45 17.52
N VAL A 309 32.20 -4.51 18.08
CA VAL A 309 31.42 -5.72 18.28
C VAL A 309 30.08 -5.57 17.57
N GLY A 310 29.63 -6.58 16.84
CA GLY A 310 28.32 -6.56 16.20
C GLY A 310 27.96 -7.91 15.59
N HIS A 311 26.98 -7.94 14.68
CA HIS A 311 26.51 -9.17 14.05
C HIS A 311 26.46 -9.03 12.53
N SER A 312 27.37 -9.69 11.80
CA SER A 312 27.62 -9.43 10.37
C SER A 312 28.09 -8.01 10.08
N VAL A 313 29.09 -7.58 10.86
CA VAL A 313 29.65 -6.21 10.88
C VAL A 313 30.25 -5.82 9.52
N ASP A 314 30.56 -6.80 8.68
CA ASP A 314 30.98 -6.59 7.30
C ASP A 314 29.98 -5.73 6.50
N LEU A 315 28.68 -5.93 6.74
CA LEU A 315 27.61 -5.18 6.08
C LEU A 315 27.51 -3.75 6.61
N ASP A 316 27.66 -3.55 7.91
CA ASP A 316 27.61 -2.25 8.57
C ASP A 316 28.78 -1.37 8.12
N LEU A 317 30.00 -1.90 8.15
CA LEU A 317 31.20 -1.18 7.71
C LEU A 317 31.15 -0.82 6.22
N ARG A 318 30.53 -1.67 5.38
CA ARG A 318 30.29 -1.36 3.96
C ARG A 318 29.26 -0.24 3.77
N ALA A 319 28.14 -0.28 4.49
CA ALA A 319 27.15 0.80 4.47
C ALA A 319 27.73 2.12 4.99
N LEU A 320 28.60 2.05 6.00
CA LEU A 320 29.35 3.18 6.54
C LEU A 320 30.48 3.66 5.64
N LYS A 321 30.91 2.86 4.65
CA LYS A 321 32.12 3.10 3.85
C LYS A 321 33.35 3.34 4.73
N MET A 322 33.52 2.50 5.75
CA MET A 322 34.61 2.62 6.73
C MET A 322 35.41 1.33 6.87
N ILE A 323 36.69 1.48 7.23
CA ILE A 323 37.61 0.38 7.55
C ILE A 323 37.99 0.48 9.02
N HIS A 324 37.84 -0.62 9.75
CA HIS A 324 38.22 -0.74 11.16
C HIS A 324 38.99 -2.03 11.42
N PRO A 325 40.17 -1.98 12.05
CA PRO A 325 41.07 -3.13 12.14
C PRO A 325 40.72 -4.15 13.22
N TYR A 326 39.94 -3.77 14.25
CA TYR A 326 39.71 -4.63 15.43
C TYR A 326 38.24 -4.97 15.58
N VAL A 327 37.83 -6.13 15.05
CA VAL A 327 36.41 -6.53 15.04
C VAL A 327 36.21 -7.88 15.71
N ILE A 328 35.18 -7.96 16.57
CA ILE A 328 34.58 -9.21 17.04
C ILE A 328 33.18 -9.32 16.42
N ASP A 329 33.01 -10.21 15.47
CA ASP A 329 31.71 -10.46 14.86
C ASP A 329 31.02 -11.64 15.56
N THR A 330 29.92 -11.37 16.26
CA THR A 330 29.16 -12.39 16.99
C THR A 330 28.57 -13.47 16.07
N SER A 331 28.30 -13.15 14.79
CA SER A 331 27.82 -14.13 13.82
C SER A 331 28.89 -15.17 13.45
N LEU A 332 30.16 -14.78 13.54
CA LEU A 332 31.32 -15.64 13.32
C LEU A 332 31.84 -16.28 14.62
N LEU A 333 31.69 -15.58 15.75
CA LEU A 333 32.08 -16.06 17.08
C LEU A 333 31.23 -17.27 17.51
N TYR A 334 29.94 -17.25 17.17
CA TYR A 334 28.98 -18.33 17.41
C TYR A 334 28.67 -19.12 16.14
N ALA A 335 29.59 -19.19 15.18
CA ALA A 335 29.33 -19.83 13.88
C ALA A 335 28.98 -21.33 14.01
N ARG A 336 28.15 -21.77 13.07
CA ARG A 336 27.71 -23.15 12.86
C ARG A 336 28.77 -23.96 12.11
N GLU A 337 28.50 -25.25 11.96
CA GLU A 337 29.24 -26.11 11.02
C GLU A 337 29.30 -25.46 9.62
N GLN A 338 30.46 -25.59 8.97
CA GLN A 338 30.73 -25.03 7.63
C GLN A 338 30.64 -23.49 7.55
N GLY A 339 30.75 -22.77 8.67
CA GLY A 339 30.77 -21.31 8.68
C GLY A 339 29.42 -20.64 8.47
N ARG A 340 28.31 -21.38 8.63
CA ARG A 340 26.96 -20.79 8.60
C ARG A 340 26.74 -19.92 9.85
N ARG A 341 25.94 -18.86 9.74
CA ARG A 341 25.69 -17.90 10.81
C ARG A 341 24.33 -18.17 11.47
N PHE A 342 24.24 -18.11 12.79
CA PHE A 342 22.93 -18.04 13.48
C PHE A 342 22.37 -16.62 13.38
N LYS A 343 21.05 -16.47 13.50
CA LYS A 343 20.41 -15.15 13.62
C LYS A 343 20.65 -14.56 15.02
N LEU A 344 20.86 -13.24 15.10
CA LEU A 344 21.03 -12.54 16.38
C LEU A 344 19.87 -12.82 17.36
N LYS A 345 18.61 -12.71 16.90
CA LYS A 345 17.41 -13.01 17.71
C LYS A 345 17.45 -14.38 18.39
N PHE A 346 17.99 -15.39 17.72
CA PHE A 346 18.15 -16.72 18.30
C PHE A 346 19.25 -16.75 19.36
N LEU A 347 20.42 -16.18 19.05
CA LEU A 347 21.55 -16.15 19.99
C LEU A 347 21.17 -15.39 21.27
N ALA A 348 20.52 -14.24 21.14
CA ALA A 348 20.03 -13.46 22.28
C ALA A 348 19.07 -14.28 23.15
N LYS A 349 18.13 -15.02 22.53
CA LYS A 349 17.20 -15.86 23.28
C LYS A 349 17.87 -17.08 23.92
N ALA A 350 18.70 -17.79 23.18
CA ALA A 350 19.30 -19.05 23.62
C ALA A 350 20.38 -18.83 24.69
N ILE A 351 21.14 -17.74 24.62
CA ILE A 351 22.29 -17.48 25.49
C ILE A 351 21.95 -16.48 26.59
N LEU A 352 21.28 -15.38 26.23
CA LEU A 352 20.97 -14.29 27.17
C LEU A 352 19.56 -14.41 27.78
N GLY A 353 18.71 -15.28 27.23
CA GLY A 353 17.31 -15.40 27.64
C GLY A 353 16.44 -14.22 27.20
N LYS A 354 16.95 -13.32 26.36
CA LYS A 354 16.28 -12.06 25.96
C LYS A 354 15.50 -12.22 24.67
N ASP A 355 14.27 -11.71 24.64
CA ASP A 355 13.50 -11.54 23.42
C ASP A 355 13.80 -10.15 22.84
N ILE A 356 14.45 -10.12 21.68
CA ILE A 356 14.75 -8.90 20.92
C ILE A 356 14.01 -8.93 19.58
N GLN A 357 13.90 -7.78 18.91
CA GLN A 357 13.22 -7.66 17.62
C GLN A 357 11.76 -8.17 17.70
N CYS A 358 11.02 -7.68 18.71
CA CYS A 358 9.63 -8.07 18.95
C CYS A 358 8.68 -7.50 17.88
N SER A 359 7.75 -8.34 17.40
CA SER A 359 6.86 -8.09 16.25
C SER A 359 5.84 -6.97 16.44
N GLU A 360 5.67 -6.47 17.66
CA GLU A 360 4.82 -5.32 17.97
C GLU A 360 5.40 -4.00 17.46
N ARG A 361 6.72 -3.93 17.23
CA ARG A 361 7.40 -2.80 16.62
C ARG A 361 7.59 -3.08 15.12
N ASN A 362 7.35 -2.06 14.28
CA ASN A 362 7.67 -2.16 12.86
C ASN A 362 9.18 -2.03 12.70
N GLY A 363 9.87 -3.14 12.46
CA GLY A 363 11.32 -3.19 12.24
C GLY A 363 12.16 -3.34 13.51
N HIS A 364 13.47 -3.42 13.31
CA HIS A 364 14.48 -3.60 14.35
C HIS A 364 14.86 -2.27 15.00
N ASP A 365 15.51 -2.38 16.15
CA ASP A 365 16.06 -1.24 16.87
C ASP A 365 17.58 -1.42 16.97
N ALA A 366 18.33 -0.70 16.14
CA ALA A 366 19.79 -0.79 16.10
C ALA A 366 20.46 -0.67 17.47
N THR A 367 19.90 0.11 18.40
CA THR A 367 20.44 0.23 19.76
C THR A 367 20.23 -1.06 20.58
N GLU A 368 19.09 -1.73 20.41
CA GLU A 368 18.81 -3.04 21.02
C GLU A 368 19.77 -4.11 20.47
N ASP A 369 19.95 -4.14 19.14
CA ASP A 369 20.80 -5.12 18.46
C ASP A 369 22.29 -4.91 18.80
N ALA A 370 22.78 -3.66 18.81
CA ALA A 370 24.15 -3.32 19.23
C ALA A 370 24.41 -3.67 20.70
N THR A 371 23.40 -3.52 21.57
CA THR A 371 23.51 -3.92 22.99
C THR A 371 23.55 -5.44 23.14
N ALA A 372 22.66 -6.16 22.44
CA ALA A 372 22.60 -7.62 22.49
C ALA A 372 23.91 -8.27 22.00
N THR A 373 24.53 -7.71 20.96
CA THR A 373 25.81 -8.22 20.44
C THR A 373 26.97 -8.00 21.40
N LEU A 374 27.04 -6.86 22.09
CA LEU A 374 27.99 -6.63 23.18
C LEU A 374 27.83 -7.65 24.30
N GLU A 375 26.60 -7.85 24.77
CA GLU A 375 26.32 -8.81 25.85
C GLU A 375 26.68 -10.24 25.46
N LEU A 376 26.45 -10.63 24.19
CA LEU A 376 26.89 -11.91 23.66
C LEU A 376 28.43 -12.02 23.68
N ALA A 377 29.16 -11.04 23.17
CA ALA A 377 30.62 -11.06 23.20
C ALA A 377 31.18 -11.12 24.64
N GLN A 378 30.62 -10.34 25.56
CA GLN A 378 30.96 -10.38 26.98
C GLN A 378 30.66 -11.74 27.61
N TYR A 379 29.53 -12.37 27.26
CA TYR A 379 29.19 -13.71 27.72
C TYR A 379 30.24 -14.73 27.23
N PHE A 380 30.64 -14.65 25.94
CA PHE A 380 31.69 -15.50 25.39
C PHE A 380 33.03 -15.31 26.13
N LEU A 381 33.46 -14.06 26.33
CA LEU A 381 34.68 -13.71 27.07
C LEU A 381 34.65 -14.20 28.52
N LYS A 382 33.49 -14.11 29.18
CA LYS A 382 33.32 -14.52 30.58
C LYS A 382 33.44 -16.02 30.75
N TYR A 383 32.72 -16.80 29.95
CA TYR A 383 32.57 -18.25 30.14
C TYR A 383 33.49 -19.11 29.26
N GLY A 384 33.93 -18.59 28.13
CA GLY A 384 34.85 -19.24 27.19
C GLY A 384 34.22 -20.31 26.28
N PRO A 385 34.97 -20.78 25.26
CA PRO A 385 34.46 -21.64 24.19
C PRO A 385 33.80 -22.93 24.66
N LYS A 386 34.41 -23.61 25.66
CA LYS A 386 33.89 -24.87 26.20
C LYS A 386 32.46 -24.73 26.70
N LYS A 387 32.18 -23.66 27.45
CA LYS A 387 30.84 -23.45 28.01
C LYS A 387 29.81 -23.17 26.91
N ILE A 388 30.22 -22.50 25.83
CA ILE A 388 29.34 -22.22 24.69
C ILE A 388 29.04 -23.50 23.91
N ALA A 389 30.04 -24.34 23.64
CA ALA A 389 29.85 -25.63 22.98
C ALA A 389 28.92 -26.56 23.78
N GLU A 390 29.00 -26.53 25.12
CA GLU A 390 28.09 -27.27 26.01
C GLU A 390 26.62 -26.84 25.89
N LEU A 391 26.30 -25.65 25.35
CA LEU A 391 24.92 -25.22 25.12
C LEU A 391 24.25 -25.91 23.93
N ASN A 392 25.02 -26.60 23.08
CA ASN A 392 24.55 -27.29 21.88
C ASN A 392 23.58 -26.44 21.02
N LEU A 393 24.03 -25.25 20.61
CA LEU A 393 23.21 -24.28 19.87
C LEU A 393 22.62 -24.86 18.57
N GLU A 394 23.29 -25.84 17.95
CA GLU A 394 22.79 -26.54 16.76
C GLU A 394 21.50 -27.34 17.03
N GLU A 395 21.43 -28.08 18.13
CA GLU A 395 20.24 -28.85 18.51
C GLU A 395 19.08 -27.91 18.85
N LEU A 396 19.35 -26.87 19.65
CA LEU A 396 18.35 -25.85 19.99
C LEU A 396 17.79 -25.13 18.76
N TRP A 397 18.66 -24.83 17.79
CA TRP A 397 18.24 -24.22 16.52
C TRP A 397 17.36 -25.17 15.70
N ARG A 398 17.75 -26.46 15.55
CA ARG A 398 16.93 -27.45 14.82
C ARG A 398 15.55 -27.61 15.43
N ASP A 399 15.46 -27.70 16.76
CA ASP A 399 14.18 -27.79 17.46
C ASP A 399 13.29 -26.57 17.21
N GLN A 400 13.88 -25.37 17.25
CA GLN A 400 13.15 -24.14 16.96
C GLN A 400 12.73 -24.05 15.49
N GLU A 401 13.58 -24.49 14.56
CA GLU A 401 13.29 -24.49 13.13
C GLU A 401 12.17 -25.48 12.79
N ILE A 402 12.18 -26.69 13.39
CA ILE A 402 11.09 -27.67 13.27
C ILE A 402 9.79 -27.12 13.87
N ARG A 403 9.83 -26.44 15.02
CA ARG A 403 8.65 -25.78 15.61
C ARG A 403 8.12 -24.68 14.70
N ASN A 404 8.98 -23.80 14.19
CA ASN A 404 8.60 -22.71 13.28
C ASN A 404 8.01 -23.24 11.97
N ILE A 405 8.58 -24.32 11.42
CA ILE A 405 8.05 -25.01 10.23
C ILE A 405 6.68 -25.60 10.55
N ARG A 406 6.54 -26.35 11.66
CA ARG A 406 5.26 -26.92 12.08
C ARG A 406 4.18 -25.84 12.25
N GLU A 407 4.50 -24.73 12.92
CA GLU A 407 3.57 -23.62 13.08
C GLU A 407 3.19 -23.00 11.74
N LYS A 408 4.19 -22.67 10.90
CA LYS A 408 3.96 -22.08 9.57
C LYS A 408 3.07 -22.95 8.69
N PHE A 409 3.35 -24.25 8.61
CA PHE A 409 2.53 -25.22 7.87
C PHE A 409 1.14 -25.41 8.51
N GLN A 410 1.03 -25.38 9.83
CA GLN A 410 -0.26 -25.54 10.51
C GLN A 410 -1.20 -24.37 10.24
N TYR A 411 -0.71 -23.13 10.09
CA TYR A 411 -1.55 -21.96 9.78
C TYR A 411 -1.96 -21.89 8.31
N THR A 412 -1.08 -22.27 7.37
CA THR A 412 -1.40 -22.29 5.93
C THR A 412 -2.56 -23.25 5.64
N TYR A 413 -2.61 -24.42 6.30
CA TYR A 413 -3.65 -25.44 6.09
C TYR A 413 -4.81 -25.42 7.10
N LYS A 414 -4.83 -24.49 8.06
CA LYS A 414 -6.00 -24.32 8.95
C LYS A 414 -7.14 -23.66 8.17
N SER A 415 -8.33 -24.26 8.21
CA SER A 415 -9.56 -23.63 7.71
C SER A 415 -9.96 -22.44 8.59
N VAL A 416 -10.76 -21.53 8.06
CA VAL A 416 -11.30 -20.38 8.82
C VAL A 416 -12.04 -20.87 10.08
N LEU A 417 -12.75 -22.00 10.00
CA LEU A 417 -13.40 -22.63 11.16
C LEU A 417 -12.41 -23.03 12.26
N LYS A 418 -11.30 -23.67 11.90
CA LYS A 418 -10.27 -24.04 12.88
C LYS A 418 -9.59 -22.81 13.49
N CYS A 419 -9.49 -21.72 12.73
CA CYS A 419 -9.01 -20.45 13.26
C CYS A 419 -9.99 -19.89 14.31
N LEU A 420 -11.29 -19.88 14.02
CA LEU A 420 -12.35 -19.45 14.95
C LEU A 420 -12.36 -20.29 16.24
N ASP A 421 -12.27 -21.61 16.12
CA ASP A 421 -12.17 -22.51 17.28
C ASP A 421 -10.93 -22.19 18.13
N SER A 422 -9.80 -21.82 17.51
CA SER A 422 -8.55 -21.50 18.23
C SER A 422 -8.57 -20.17 18.98
N VAL A 423 -9.47 -19.26 18.60
CA VAL A 423 -9.67 -17.96 19.26
C VAL A 423 -10.96 -17.93 20.09
N ASP A 424 -11.61 -19.09 20.25
CA ASP A 424 -12.89 -19.27 20.94
C ASP A 424 -13.99 -18.28 20.50
N GLN A 425 -14.05 -18.00 19.19
CA GLN A 425 -15.07 -17.13 18.60
C GLN A 425 -16.22 -17.96 18.04
N LYS A 426 -17.46 -17.52 18.32
CA LYS A 426 -18.68 -18.13 17.78
C LYS A 426 -18.94 -17.68 16.35
N LEU A 427 -19.34 -18.63 15.50
CA LEU A 427 -19.77 -18.43 14.12
C LEU A 427 -21.29 -18.56 14.02
N LEU A 428 -21.95 -17.58 13.42
CA LEU A 428 -23.34 -17.70 12.99
C LEU A 428 -23.41 -18.05 11.49
N PHE A 429 -24.11 -19.12 11.13
CA PHE A 429 -24.42 -19.46 9.74
C PHE A 429 -25.93 -19.43 9.49
N LEU A 430 -26.37 -18.55 8.60
CA LEU A 430 -27.77 -18.40 8.18
C LEU A 430 -27.92 -18.87 6.74
N SER A 431 -28.77 -19.86 6.50
CA SER A 431 -29.02 -20.39 5.14
C SER A 431 -30.49 -20.79 4.97
N ARG A 432 -30.88 -21.12 3.72
CA ARG A 432 -32.17 -21.75 3.49
C ARG A 432 -32.09 -23.23 3.84
N GLU A 433 -33.22 -23.83 4.23
CA GLU A 433 -33.30 -25.25 4.56
C GLU A 433 -32.94 -26.17 3.37
N THR A 434 -33.18 -25.70 2.15
CA THR A 434 -32.82 -26.38 0.90
C THR A 434 -31.31 -26.45 0.63
N ASP A 435 -30.50 -25.69 1.37
CA ASP A 435 -29.04 -25.69 1.23
C ASP A 435 -28.46 -26.82 2.12
N ASN A 436 -28.08 -27.95 1.52
CA ASN A 436 -27.52 -29.12 2.21
C ASN A 436 -26.05 -28.91 2.67
N ILE A 437 -25.77 -27.80 3.35
CA ILE A 437 -24.42 -27.47 3.84
C ILE A 437 -24.44 -27.52 5.37
N GLU A 438 -23.68 -28.45 5.94
CA GLU A 438 -23.41 -28.50 7.38
C GLU A 438 -21.95 -28.14 7.63
N LEU A 439 -21.72 -27.16 8.52
CA LEU A 439 -20.39 -26.71 8.89
C LEU A 439 -19.85 -27.56 10.05
N PRO A 440 -18.70 -28.23 9.91
CA PRO A 440 -18.20 -29.19 10.90
C PRO A 440 -17.45 -28.52 12.09
N SER A 441 -18.00 -27.46 12.69
CA SER A 441 -17.39 -26.76 13.85
C SER A 441 -18.27 -26.83 15.10
N LYS A 442 -17.63 -27.02 16.26
CA LYS A 442 -18.27 -27.07 17.58
C LYS A 442 -18.82 -25.71 18.03
N ASN A 443 -18.28 -24.61 17.50
CA ASN A 443 -18.64 -23.23 17.84
C ASN A 443 -19.50 -22.57 16.74
N CYS A 444 -20.14 -23.38 15.88
CA CYS A 444 -21.01 -22.91 14.80
C CYS A 444 -22.49 -23.03 15.21
N GLU A 445 -23.18 -21.90 15.26
CA GLU A 445 -24.64 -21.81 15.36
C GLU A 445 -25.23 -21.70 13.96
N THR A 446 -26.00 -22.71 13.54
CA THR A 446 -26.62 -22.75 12.21
C THR A 446 -28.12 -22.54 12.33
N ILE A 447 -28.68 -21.60 11.57
CA ILE A 447 -30.12 -21.34 11.51
C ILE A 447 -30.60 -21.51 10.08
N LYS A 448 -31.41 -22.54 9.88
CA LYS A 448 -32.07 -22.83 8.61
C LYS A 448 -33.40 -22.11 8.54
N CYS A 449 -33.63 -21.40 7.45
CA CYS A 449 -34.84 -20.61 7.21
C CYS A 449 -35.63 -21.18 6.01
N LEU A 450 -36.93 -20.96 5.99
CA LEU A 450 -37.81 -21.44 4.91
C LEU A 450 -37.73 -20.55 3.66
N SER A 451 -37.37 -19.27 3.82
CA SER A 451 -37.31 -18.30 2.72
C SER A 451 -36.17 -17.29 2.87
N ASN A 452 -35.75 -16.66 1.75
CA ASN A 452 -34.78 -15.55 1.78
C ASN A 452 -35.25 -14.36 2.63
N LYS A 453 -36.57 -14.13 2.73
CA LYS A 453 -37.14 -13.09 3.59
C LYS A 453 -36.88 -13.39 5.06
N GLU A 454 -37.03 -14.64 5.45
CA GLU A 454 -36.75 -15.09 6.82
C GLU A 454 -35.25 -15.06 7.13
N VAL A 455 -34.38 -15.47 6.19
CA VAL A 455 -32.92 -15.33 6.31
C VAL A 455 -32.56 -13.86 6.60
N PHE A 456 -33.17 -12.92 5.88
CA PHE A 456 -32.93 -11.49 6.09
C PHE A 456 -33.38 -11.00 7.48
N GLU A 457 -34.58 -11.39 7.93
CA GLU A 457 -35.08 -11.01 9.25
C GLU A 457 -34.25 -11.61 10.39
N GLN A 458 -33.77 -12.85 10.25
CA GLN A 458 -32.85 -13.45 11.22
C GLN A 458 -31.48 -12.76 11.20
N ALA A 459 -30.95 -12.43 10.02
CA ALA A 459 -29.68 -11.71 9.90
C ALA A 459 -29.74 -10.36 10.63
N ARG A 460 -30.84 -9.61 10.51
CA ARG A 460 -31.04 -8.34 11.21
C ARG A 460 -31.06 -8.45 12.73
N ARG A 461 -31.50 -9.59 13.26
CA ARG A 461 -31.58 -9.82 14.71
C ARG A 461 -30.28 -10.35 15.28
N GLN A 462 -29.56 -11.19 14.54
CA GLN A 462 -28.53 -12.04 15.14
C GLN A 462 -27.09 -11.66 14.78
N VAL A 463 -26.86 -11.02 13.62
CA VAL A 463 -25.51 -10.66 13.15
C VAL A 463 -24.82 -9.70 14.12
N ASP A 464 -25.57 -8.85 14.81
CA ASP A 464 -24.98 -7.89 15.75
C ASP A 464 -24.34 -8.53 16.99
N PHE A 465 -24.80 -9.74 17.35
CA PHE A 465 -24.36 -10.47 18.54
C PHE A 465 -23.20 -11.45 18.28
N HIS A 466 -22.80 -11.62 17.01
CA HIS A 466 -21.78 -12.57 16.61
C HIS A 466 -20.54 -11.87 16.05
N PRO A 467 -19.32 -12.28 16.46
CA PRO A 467 -18.08 -11.69 15.94
C PRO A 467 -17.85 -12.10 14.47
N PHE A 468 -18.32 -13.27 14.07
CA PHE A 468 -18.25 -13.77 12.70
C PHE A 468 -19.62 -14.30 12.26
N SER A 469 -20.12 -13.84 11.12
CA SER A 469 -21.39 -14.30 10.55
C SER A 469 -21.28 -14.58 9.05
N ILE A 470 -21.86 -15.68 8.60
CA ILE A 470 -22.04 -16.03 7.20
C ILE A 470 -23.55 -16.06 6.92
N VAL A 471 -24.00 -15.26 5.96
CA VAL A 471 -25.41 -15.16 5.56
C VAL A 471 -25.51 -15.54 4.09
N GLN A 472 -26.17 -16.67 3.82
CA GLN A 472 -26.35 -17.19 2.47
C GLN A 472 -27.80 -17.03 2.01
N PHE A 473 -27.97 -16.39 0.85
CA PHE A 473 -29.23 -16.32 0.13
C PHE A 473 -29.16 -17.20 -1.11
N SER A 474 -30.18 -18.01 -1.35
CA SER A 474 -30.24 -18.91 -2.51
C SER A 474 -31.37 -18.49 -3.45
N PHE A 475 -31.00 -18.19 -4.69
CA PHE A 475 -31.87 -17.80 -5.80
C PHE A 475 -31.80 -18.84 -6.92
N GLU A 476 -32.90 -19.01 -7.65
CA GLU A 476 -32.88 -19.85 -8.85
C GLU A 476 -32.03 -19.19 -9.95
N PRO A 477 -31.08 -19.91 -10.56
CA PRO A 477 -30.34 -19.39 -11.71
C PRO A 477 -31.31 -19.11 -12.87
N PHE A 478 -31.08 -18.01 -13.60
CA PHE A 478 -31.82 -17.77 -14.83
C PHE A 478 -31.54 -18.87 -15.86
N SER A 479 -32.52 -19.16 -16.71
CA SER A 479 -32.30 -20.08 -17.82
C SER A 479 -31.15 -19.58 -18.72
N PRO A 480 -30.35 -20.47 -19.32
CA PRO A 480 -29.26 -20.08 -20.22
C PRO A 480 -29.73 -19.17 -21.36
N LEU A 481 -30.94 -19.44 -21.86
CA LEU A 481 -31.59 -18.68 -22.94
C LEU A 481 -31.87 -17.22 -22.53
N LEU A 482 -32.37 -17.02 -21.30
CA LEU A 482 -32.60 -15.67 -20.75
C LEU A 482 -31.27 -14.93 -20.55
N THR A 483 -30.22 -15.63 -20.11
CA THR A 483 -28.90 -15.04 -19.91
C THR A 483 -28.27 -14.57 -21.22
N GLU A 484 -28.42 -15.34 -22.30
CA GLU A 484 -27.92 -14.96 -23.63
C GLU A 484 -28.69 -13.78 -24.23
N GLU A 485 -30.02 -13.79 -24.12
CA GLU A 485 -30.87 -12.68 -24.55
C GLU A 485 -30.56 -11.40 -23.76
N MET A 486 -30.33 -11.52 -22.44
CA MET A 486 -29.87 -10.41 -21.60
C MET A 486 -28.52 -9.86 -22.05
N ASN A 487 -27.54 -10.72 -22.32
CA ASN A 487 -26.24 -10.33 -22.84
C ASN A 487 -26.36 -9.61 -24.18
N LYS A 488 -27.23 -10.10 -25.06
CA LYS A 488 -27.51 -9.48 -26.36
C LYS A 488 -28.11 -8.09 -26.17
N ARG A 489 -29.12 -7.93 -25.32
CA ARG A 489 -29.76 -6.64 -25.03
C ARG A 489 -28.79 -5.63 -24.41
N MET A 490 -27.96 -6.04 -23.45
CA MET A 490 -26.95 -5.15 -22.86
C MET A 490 -25.93 -4.67 -23.88
N ARG A 491 -25.44 -5.58 -24.75
CA ARG A 491 -24.50 -5.22 -25.82
C ARG A 491 -25.13 -4.24 -26.82
N ILE A 492 -26.40 -4.44 -27.17
CA ILE A 492 -27.14 -3.52 -28.05
C ILE A 492 -27.28 -2.16 -27.37
N LYS A 493 -27.79 -2.10 -26.12
CA LYS A 493 -27.96 -0.85 -25.38
C LYS A 493 -26.65 -0.06 -25.27
N TRP A 494 -25.56 -0.72 -24.88
CA TRP A 494 -24.22 -0.09 -24.84
C TRP A 494 -23.77 0.42 -26.21
N THR A 495 -23.99 -0.38 -27.26
CA THR A 495 -23.63 -0.01 -28.63
C THR A 495 -24.40 1.23 -29.07
N GLU A 496 -25.69 1.31 -28.79
CA GLU A 496 -26.52 2.46 -29.14
C GLU A 496 -26.15 3.71 -28.32
N MET A 497 -25.91 3.56 -27.01
CA MET A 497 -25.46 4.65 -26.13
C MET A 497 -24.12 5.27 -26.57
N SER A 498 -23.21 4.45 -27.10
CA SER A 498 -21.90 4.86 -27.63
C SER A 498 -21.91 5.26 -29.11
N THR A 499 -23.09 5.30 -29.73
CA THR A 499 -23.26 5.67 -31.14
C THR A 499 -23.89 7.04 -31.27
N ILE A 500 -23.41 7.82 -32.22
CA ILE A 500 -23.92 9.15 -32.56
C ILE A 500 -24.13 9.28 -34.06
N TYR A 501 -25.11 10.10 -34.43
CA TYR A 501 -25.30 10.63 -35.77
C TYR A 501 -24.92 12.10 -35.77
N ALA A 502 -24.03 12.48 -36.67
CA ALA A 502 -23.66 13.87 -36.91
C ALA A 502 -24.07 14.28 -38.32
N GLY A 503 -24.64 15.46 -38.47
CA GLY A 503 -25.01 16.02 -39.77
C GLY A 503 -26.10 17.09 -39.63
N PRO A 504 -26.52 17.73 -40.72
CA PRO A 504 -26.21 17.40 -42.10
C PRO A 504 -24.83 17.90 -42.56
N PHE A 505 -24.18 17.16 -43.46
CA PHE A 505 -22.95 17.59 -44.15
C PHE A 505 -23.19 17.87 -45.64
N SER A 506 -22.33 18.66 -46.26
CA SER A 506 -22.33 18.85 -47.72
C SER A 506 -21.85 17.58 -48.44
N LYS A 507 -22.27 17.39 -49.70
CA LYS A 507 -21.83 16.25 -50.53
C LYS A 507 -20.32 16.26 -50.82
N ASP A 508 -19.72 17.45 -50.79
CA ASP A 508 -18.28 17.68 -51.02
C ASP A 508 -17.47 17.79 -49.71
N CYS A 509 -18.04 17.36 -48.58
CA CYS A 509 -17.40 17.50 -47.27
C CYS A 509 -16.04 16.80 -47.18
N ASN A 510 -15.09 17.40 -46.46
CA ASN A 510 -13.76 16.81 -46.32
C ASN A 510 -13.81 15.67 -45.30
N LEU A 511 -14.07 14.46 -45.81
CA LEU A 511 -14.15 13.26 -44.98
C LEU A 511 -12.89 13.03 -44.14
N ARG A 512 -11.69 13.42 -44.61
CA ARG A 512 -10.46 13.28 -43.80
C ARG A 512 -10.46 14.24 -42.61
N ALA A 513 -10.91 15.48 -42.81
CA ALA A 513 -11.02 16.47 -41.75
C ALA A 513 -12.08 16.07 -40.71
N LEU A 514 -13.26 15.63 -41.16
CA LEU A 514 -14.32 15.13 -40.27
C LEU A 514 -13.85 13.89 -39.49
N LYS A 515 -13.19 12.94 -40.16
CA LYS A 515 -12.62 11.77 -39.47
C LYS A 515 -11.59 12.17 -38.41
N ARG A 516 -10.80 13.23 -38.64
CA ARG A 516 -9.84 13.75 -37.66
C ARG A 516 -10.54 14.44 -36.49
N LEU A 517 -11.58 15.23 -36.76
CA LEU A 517 -12.40 15.90 -35.76
C LEU A 517 -13.06 14.88 -34.82
N PHE A 518 -13.80 13.90 -35.34
CA PHE A 518 -14.48 12.94 -34.47
C PHE A 518 -13.52 12.01 -33.71
N LYS A 519 -12.31 11.78 -34.23
CA LYS A 519 -11.25 11.06 -33.52
C LYS A 519 -10.58 11.87 -32.40
N SER A 520 -10.72 13.19 -32.35
CA SER A 520 -10.17 13.99 -31.24
C SER A 520 -10.97 13.82 -29.95
N PHE A 521 -12.24 13.42 -30.04
CA PHE A 521 -13.09 13.16 -28.88
C PHE A 521 -12.85 11.79 -28.25
N GLY A 522 -12.31 10.83 -29.00
CA GLY A 522 -11.95 9.53 -28.44
C GLY A 522 -11.74 8.43 -29.48
N PRO A 523 -11.46 7.20 -29.03
CA PRO A 523 -11.28 6.05 -29.91
C PRO A 523 -12.60 5.68 -30.61
N VAL A 524 -12.57 5.69 -31.95
CA VAL A 524 -13.72 5.38 -32.80
C VAL A 524 -13.63 3.94 -33.29
N ARG A 525 -14.66 3.14 -33.00
CA ARG A 525 -14.77 1.75 -33.44
C ARG A 525 -15.18 1.64 -34.90
N THR A 526 -16.19 2.40 -35.31
CA THR A 526 -16.66 2.48 -36.70
C THR A 526 -17.15 3.89 -37.02
N MET A 527 -16.88 4.36 -38.23
CA MET A 527 -17.38 5.65 -38.73
C MET A 527 -17.69 5.53 -40.22
N THR A 528 -18.96 5.72 -40.57
CA THR A 528 -19.50 5.52 -41.91
C THR A 528 -20.34 6.71 -42.33
N LEU A 529 -20.22 7.09 -43.60
CA LEU A 529 -21.06 8.14 -44.19
C LEU A 529 -22.35 7.48 -44.69
N VAL A 530 -23.49 7.94 -44.16
CA VAL A 530 -24.82 7.50 -44.57
C VAL A 530 -25.32 8.47 -45.64
N LEU A 531 -25.43 7.97 -46.87
CA LEU A 531 -25.83 8.73 -48.06
C LEU A 531 -27.31 8.53 -48.42
N GLU A 532 -28.01 7.64 -47.72
CA GLU A 532 -29.41 7.28 -47.97
C GLU A 532 -30.40 8.38 -47.54
N THR A 533 -29.94 9.36 -46.76
CA THR A 533 -30.73 10.52 -46.33
C THR A 533 -30.56 11.69 -47.30
N HIS A 534 -31.60 12.54 -47.44
CA HIS A 534 -31.59 13.73 -48.32
C HIS A 534 -30.37 14.65 -48.11
N GLN A 535 -29.83 14.67 -46.88
CA GLN A 535 -28.55 15.28 -46.54
C GLN A 535 -27.62 14.23 -45.90
N PRO A 536 -26.33 14.15 -46.28
CA PRO A 536 -25.37 13.21 -45.70
C PRO A 536 -25.23 13.32 -44.18
N HIS A 537 -25.18 12.18 -43.48
CA HIS A 537 -24.89 12.09 -42.05
C HIS A 537 -23.71 11.14 -41.79
N LEU A 538 -22.92 11.42 -40.76
CA LEU A 538 -21.93 10.48 -40.25
C LEU A 538 -22.55 9.64 -39.13
N TYR A 539 -22.51 8.33 -39.31
CA TYR A 539 -22.75 7.35 -38.27
C TYR A 539 -21.42 7.03 -37.60
N ILE A 540 -21.32 7.26 -36.29
CA ILE A 540 -20.06 7.13 -35.54
C ILE A 540 -20.32 6.32 -34.27
N ARG A 541 -19.56 5.25 -34.10
CA ARG A 541 -19.59 4.41 -32.89
C ARG A 541 -18.26 4.52 -32.17
N TYR A 542 -18.29 5.02 -30.95
CA TYR A 542 -17.13 5.10 -30.08
C TYR A 542 -16.87 3.79 -29.33
N GLU A 543 -15.65 3.60 -28.84
CA GLU A 543 -15.34 2.48 -27.94
C GLU A 543 -15.81 2.76 -26.50
N VAL A 544 -15.88 4.04 -26.12
CA VAL A 544 -16.21 4.50 -24.76
C VAL A 544 -17.39 5.47 -24.80
N LEU A 545 -18.27 5.41 -23.80
CA LEU A 545 -19.49 6.21 -23.72
C LEU A 545 -19.17 7.71 -23.58
N GLU A 546 -18.11 8.01 -22.82
CA GLU A 546 -17.66 9.37 -22.51
C GLU A 546 -17.23 10.12 -23.77
N ALA A 547 -16.64 9.43 -24.76
CA ALA A 547 -16.27 10.05 -26.03
C ALA A 547 -17.50 10.41 -26.88
N ALA A 548 -18.54 9.57 -26.86
CA ALA A 548 -19.80 9.86 -27.53
C ALA A 548 -20.52 11.05 -26.87
N GLN A 549 -20.57 11.06 -25.53
CA GLN A 549 -21.16 12.16 -24.76
C GLN A 549 -20.40 13.47 -25.01
N LEU A 550 -19.07 13.45 -24.95
CA LEU A 550 -18.23 14.62 -25.21
C LEU A 550 -18.44 15.17 -26.62
N ALA A 551 -18.56 14.30 -27.64
CA ALA A 551 -18.82 14.71 -29.01
C ALA A 551 -20.21 15.36 -29.18
N ILE A 552 -21.25 14.84 -28.52
CA ILE A 552 -22.60 15.43 -28.53
C ILE A 552 -22.55 16.82 -27.89
N GLU A 553 -21.98 16.94 -26.70
CA GLU A 553 -21.91 18.20 -25.96
C GLU A 553 -21.08 19.26 -26.69
N SER A 554 -20.01 18.84 -27.36
CA SER A 554 -19.05 19.77 -27.99
C SER A 554 -19.43 20.18 -29.42
N LEU A 555 -20.16 19.36 -30.16
CA LEU A 555 -20.40 19.58 -31.60
C LEU A 555 -21.87 19.83 -31.95
N ASN A 556 -22.81 19.51 -31.08
CA ASN A 556 -24.22 19.74 -31.38
C ASN A 556 -24.51 21.24 -31.47
N GLY A 557 -24.93 21.71 -32.64
CA GLY A 557 -25.17 23.12 -32.92
C GLY A 557 -23.93 23.93 -33.30
N VAL A 558 -22.79 23.28 -33.54
CA VAL A 558 -21.55 23.95 -33.98
C VAL A 558 -21.51 24.11 -35.50
N LEU A 559 -20.93 25.21 -35.96
CA LEU A 559 -20.69 25.48 -37.38
C LEU A 559 -19.48 24.68 -37.88
N VAL A 560 -19.70 23.68 -38.72
CA VAL A 560 -18.66 22.86 -39.35
C VAL A 560 -18.78 22.97 -40.86
N GLU A 561 -17.71 23.42 -41.53
CA GLU A 561 -17.69 23.64 -42.99
C GLU A 561 -18.84 24.55 -43.49
N GLY A 562 -19.25 25.53 -42.67
CA GLY A 562 -20.30 26.50 -43.01
C GLY A 562 -21.73 26.01 -42.78
N VAL A 563 -21.93 24.81 -42.22
CA VAL A 563 -23.25 24.26 -41.87
C VAL A 563 -23.31 23.97 -40.37
N TYR A 564 -24.43 24.31 -39.74
CA TYR A 564 -24.70 23.92 -38.37
C TYR A 564 -25.03 22.43 -38.33
N ILE A 565 -24.19 21.66 -37.64
CA ILE A 565 -24.40 20.23 -37.51
C ILE A 565 -25.19 19.92 -36.25
N LYS A 566 -26.11 18.96 -36.36
CA LYS A 566 -26.78 18.33 -35.24
C LYS A 566 -26.03 17.04 -34.90
N VAL A 567 -25.70 16.87 -33.63
CA VAL A 567 -25.05 15.65 -33.13
C VAL A 567 -25.95 15.05 -32.06
N GLN A 568 -26.47 13.86 -32.34
CA GLN A 568 -27.45 13.21 -31.47
C GLN A 568 -27.28 11.69 -31.47
N ARG A 569 -27.78 11.02 -30.44
CA ARG A 569 -27.86 9.56 -30.41
C ARG A 569 -28.95 9.03 -31.36
N PRO A 570 -28.86 7.77 -31.81
CA PRO A 570 -30.00 7.10 -32.42
C PRO A 570 -31.20 7.16 -31.49
N VAL A 571 -32.41 7.36 -32.04
CA VAL A 571 -33.66 7.27 -31.28
C VAL A 571 -34.26 5.89 -31.52
N THR A 572 -34.17 5.04 -30.51
CA THR A 572 -34.64 3.65 -30.46
C THR A 572 -35.36 3.43 -29.13
N GLU A 573 -36.14 2.34 -29.02
CA GLU A 573 -36.79 1.97 -27.75
C GLU A 573 -35.79 1.87 -26.57
N LEU A 574 -34.55 1.46 -26.85
CA LEU A 574 -33.49 1.28 -25.85
C LEU A 574 -32.74 2.57 -25.48
N THR A 575 -32.98 3.67 -26.21
CA THR A 575 -32.29 4.95 -26.03
C THR A 575 -33.19 6.09 -25.56
N LEU A 576 -34.49 5.85 -25.39
CA LEU A 576 -35.44 6.84 -24.87
C LEU A 576 -35.07 7.37 -23.48
N ASP A 577 -34.49 6.51 -22.64
CA ASP A 577 -34.06 6.81 -21.27
C ASP A 577 -32.56 7.17 -21.17
N CYS A 578 -31.85 7.26 -22.29
CA CYS A 578 -30.38 7.39 -22.29
C CYS A 578 -29.88 8.62 -21.55
N ASP A 579 -30.50 9.79 -21.74
CA ASP A 579 -30.03 11.01 -21.09
C ASP A 579 -30.23 10.92 -19.56
N THR A 580 -31.34 10.32 -19.11
CA THR A 580 -31.57 10.03 -17.69
C THR A 580 -30.50 9.09 -17.14
N LEU A 581 -30.19 8.01 -17.87
CA LEU A 581 -29.17 7.03 -17.46
C LEU A 581 -27.77 7.62 -17.42
N VAL A 582 -27.40 8.45 -18.40
CA VAL A 582 -26.10 9.14 -18.42
C VAL A 582 -26.01 10.07 -17.21
N ASN A 583 -27.05 10.84 -16.92
CA ASN A 583 -27.10 11.70 -15.73
C ASN A 583 -26.98 10.89 -14.42
N GLU A 584 -27.66 9.75 -14.31
CA GLU A 584 -27.55 8.86 -13.13
C GLU A 584 -26.14 8.27 -12.98
N LEU A 585 -25.49 7.92 -14.10
CA LEU A 585 -24.11 7.43 -14.11
C LEU A 585 -23.12 8.53 -13.70
N GLU A 586 -23.31 9.77 -14.15
CA GLU A 586 -22.47 10.91 -13.77
C GLU A 586 -22.55 11.24 -12.27
N GLN A 587 -23.75 11.11 -11.69
CA GLN A 587 -23.96 11.33 -10.26
C GLN A 587 -23.58 10.12 -9.39
N ASP A 588 -23.19 8.99 -10.00
CA ASP A 588 -22.81 7.80 -9.26
C ASP A 588 -21.57 8.01 -8.41
N SER A 589 -21.52 7.40 -7.22
CA SER A 589 -20.38 7.52 -6.31
C SER A 589 -19.03 7.08 -6.89
N GLU A 590 -19.00 6.22 -7.90
CA GLU A 590 -17.75 5.80 -8.54
C GLU A 590 -17.22 6.82 -9.55
N ASN A 591 -18.13 7.39 -10.32
CA ASN A 591 -17.86 8.34 -11.40
C ASN A 591 -17.80 9.79 -10.89
N ARG A 592 -18.43 10.04 -9.74
CA ARG A 592 -18.36 11.33 -9.05
C ARG A 592 -16.91 11.71 -8.86
N ASP A 593 -16.61 12.97 -9.18
CA ASP A 593 -15.28 13.55 -9.13
C ASP A 593 -14.29 12.95 -10.16
N THR A 594 -14.78 12.27 -11.21
CA THR A 594 -13.96 11.76 -12.31
C THR A 594 -14.18 12.56 -13.60
N ILE A 595 -13.09 12.87 -14.32
CA ILE A 595 -13.10 13.57 -15.60
C ILE A 595 -12.49 12.69 -16.68
N TYR A 596 -13.18 12.56 -17.82
CA TYR A 596 -12.65 11.96 -19.04
C TYR A 596 -11.82 12.97 -19.83
N LEU A 597 -10.60 12.60 -20.24
CA LEU A 597 -9.73 13.39 -21.11
C LEU A 597 -9.34 12.60 -22.35
N SER A 598 -9.53 13.21 -23.51
CA SER A 598 -9.14 12.65 -24.81
C SER A 598 -7.93 13.37 -25.41
N GLY A 599 -7.24 12.73 -26.36
CA GLY A 599 -6.07 13.30 -27.02
C GLY A 599 -4.77 13.25 -26.21
N VAL A 600 -4.72 12.40 -25.18
CA VAL A 600 -3.59 12.30 -24.24
C VAL A 600 -2.37 11.70 -24.95
N SER A 601 -1.24 12.42 -24.90
CA SER A 601 0.04 11.94 -25.42
C SER A 601 0.79 11.08 -24.40
N GLN A 602 1.71 10.24 -24.87
CA GLN A 602 2.53 9.39 -23.99
C GLN A 602 3.39 10.21 -23.01
N ASN A 603 3.75 11.44 -23.38
CA ASN A 603 4.53 12.37 -22.56
C ASN A 603 3.68 13.10 -21.50
N PHE A 604 2.36 13.18 -21.68
CA PHE A 604 1.45 13.87 -20.76
C PHE A 604 1.49 13.26 -19.35
N LEU A 605 1.62 11.94 -19.23
CA LEU A 605 1.77 11.24 -17.96
C LEU A 605 3.06 11.60 -17.22
N GLY A 606 4.15 11.86 -17.95
CA GLY A 606 5.42 12.34 -17.38
C GLY A 606 5.27 13.76 -16.84
N HIS A 607 4.67 14.66 -17.62
CA HIS A 607 4.45 16.05 -17.20
C HIS A 607 3.42 16.21 -16.07
N LEU A 608 2.43 15.31 -15.97
CA LEU A 608 1.49 15.28 -14.83
C LEU A 608 2.19 15.02 -13.49
N GLN A 609 3.32 14.30 -13.48
CA GLN A 609 4.13 14.07 -12.27
C GLN A 609 4.99 15.28 -11.90
N GLU A 610 5.27 16.17 -12.86
CA GLU A 610 6.13 17.35 -12.69
C GLU A 610 5.35 18.64 -12.36
N LEU A 611 4.01 18.65 -12.54
CA LEU A 611 3.15 19.81 -12.32
C LEU A 611 2.17 19.61 -11.14
N PRO A 612 2.65 19.56 -9.88
CA PRO A 612 1.79 19.39 -8.71
C PRO A 612 0.86 20.58 -8.42
N ASN A 613 1.06 21.73 -9.08
CA ASN A 613 0.33 22.96 -8.79
C ASN A 613 -0.94 23.18 -9.66
N LEU A 614 -1.10 22.46 -10.78
CA LEU A 614 -2.23 22.67 -11.69
C LEU A 614 -3.47 21.82 -11.35
N PHE A 615 -3.29 20.68 -10.67
CA PHE A 615 -4.37 19.75 -10.34
C PHE A 615 -4.46 19.51 -8.82
N PHE A 616 -4.78 20.55 -8.07
CA PHE A 616 -5.03 20.43 -6.63
C PHE A 616 -6.16 19.41 -6.38
N GLY A 617 -5.86 18.36 -5.61
CA GLY A 617 -6.84 17.34 -5.24
C GLY A 617 -6.91 16.12 -6.17
N LEU A 618 -6.02 15.93 -7.14
CA LEU A 618 -5.98 14.70 -7.95
C LEU A 618 -5.66 13.46 -7.08
N GLU A 619 -6.55 12.47 -7.06
CA GLU A 619 -6.46 11.22 -6.30
C GLU A 619 -5.89 10.06 -7.13
N ALA A 620 -6.35 9.92 -8.38
CA ALA A 620 -5.91 8.85 -9.26
C ALA A 620 -5.94 9.26 -10.74
N VAL A 621 -5.05 8.66 -11.52
CA VAL A 621 -5.01 8.77 -12.98
C VAL A 621 -5.18 7.37 -13.55
N ILE A 622 -6.29 7.12 -14.23
CA ILE A 622 -6.61 5.83 -14.84
C ILE A 622 -6.28 5.92 -16.33
N VAL A 623 -5.33 5.10 -16.78
CA VAL A 623 -4.87 5.08 -18.17
C VAL A 623 -5.18 3.71 -18.77
N PRO A 624 -6.24 3.59 -19.58
CA PRO A 624 -6.57 2.32 -20.21
C PRO A 624 -5.46 1.87 -21.17
N THR A 625 -5.10 0.60 -21.08
CA THR A 625 -4.21 -0.07 -22.02
C THR A 625 -5.00 -0.99 -22.93
N ASP A 626 -4.55 -1.14 -24.17
CA ASP A 626 -5.08 -2.16 -25.07
C ASP A 626 -4.70 -3.55 -24.53
N PRO A 627 -5.68 -4.42 -24.22
CA PRO A 627 -5.42 -5.75 -23.65
C PRO A 627 -4.64 -6.69 -24.59
N LYS A 628 -4.61 -6.45 -25.90
CA LYS A 628 -3.86 -7.27 -26.86
C LYS A 628 -2.44 -6.75 -27.11
N SER A 629 -2.28 -5.43 -27.16
CA SER A 629 -0.99 -4.81 -27.51
C SER A 629 -0.22 -4.22 -26.33
N GLY A 630 -0.85 -4.13 -25.15
CA GLY A 630 -0.30 -3.47 -23.95
C GLY A 630 -0.07 -1.96 -24.12
N ARG A 631 -0.36 -1.39 -25.29
CA ARG A 631 -0.13 0.03 -25.57
C ARG A 631 -1.18 0.89 -24.88
N GLN A 632 -0.74 2.02 -24.33
CA GLN A 632 -1.62 3.00 -23.73
C GLN A 632 -2.56 3.59 -24.79
N LYS A 633 -3.84 3.71 -24.45
CA LYS A 633 -4.81 4.40 -25.28
C LYS A 633 -4.62 5.92 -25.13
N LYS A 634 -5.01 6.68 -26.16
CA LYS A 634 -4.85 8.15 -26.23
C LYS A 634 -5.89 8.92 -25.41
N TYR A 635 -6.32 8.36 -24.28
CA TYR A 635 -7.27 8.99 -23.37
C TYR A 635 -7.00 8.50 -21.94
N CYS A 636 -7.42 9.27 -20.94
CA CYS A 636 -7.33 8.89 -19.54
C CYS A 636 -8.54 9.39 -18.73
N PHE A 637 -8.67 8.88 -17.51
CA PHE A 637 -9.62 9.39 -16.53
C PHE A 637 -8.85 9.96 -15.33
N LEU A 638 -9.23 11.17 -14.92
CA LEU A 638 -8.68 11.86 -13.76
C LEU A 638 -9.70 11.83 -12.63
N LYS A 639 -9.35 11.24 -11.49
CA LYS A 639 -10.20 11.19 -10.30
C LYS A 639 -9.71 12.17 -9.25
N PHE A 640 -10.61 12.99 -8.73
CA PHE A 640 -10.31 14.05 -7.76
C PHE A 640 -10.92 13.75 -6.39
N LYS A 641 -10.26 14.24 -5.34
CA LYS A 641 -10.69 14.13 -3.95
C LYS A 641 -11.52 15.36 -3.57
N GLY A 642 -12.84 15.18 -3.46
CA GLY A 642 -13.75 16.23 -2.97
C GLY A 642 -14.29 17.15 -4.06
N GLY A 643 -14.40 16.65 -5.29
CA GLY A 643 -14.85 17.41 -6.45
C GLY A 643 -13.71 17.79 -7.39
N PRO A 644 -13.97 17.88 -8.70
CA PRO A 644 -13.08 18.60 -9.59
C PRO A 644 -13.06 20.09 -9.19
N PRO A 645 -11.99 20.84 -9.53
CA PRO A 645 -11.93 22.28 -9.26
C PRO A 645 -13.20 22.97 -9.77
N LYS A 646 -13.88 23.73 -8.90
CA LYS A 646 -15.08 24.52 -9.26
C LYS A 646 -14.72 25.76 -10.10
N ASP A 647 -13.44 26.13 -10.13
CA ASP A 647 -12.94 27.20 -10.99
C ASP A 647 -12.81 26.68 -12.43
N SER A 648 -13.47 27.40 -13.33
CA SER A 648 -13.47 27.31 -14.79
C SER A 648 -12.09 27.45 -15.46
N SER A 649 -11.00 27.27 -14.73
CA SER A 649 -9.62 27.50 -15.15
C SER A 649 -8.83 26.21 -15.45
N LEU A 650 -9.52 25.09 -15.71
CA LEU A 650 -8.95 24.00 -16.51
C LEU A 650 -9.26 24.16 -18.02
N ALA A 651 -9.73 25.34 -18.42
CA ALA A 651 -9.39 25.88 -19.73
C ALA A 651 -7.89 26.17 -19.72
N LEU A 652 -7.08 25.16 -20.03
CA LEU A 652 -5.75 25.40 -20.59
C LEU A 652 -6.00 26.21 -21.87
N GLU A 653 -5.58 27.47 -21.86
CA GLU A 653 -5.73 28.37 -23.00
C GLU A 653 -5.07 27.74 -24.24
N PRO A 654 -5.71 27.82 -25.42
CA PRO A 654 -5.18 27.25 -26.67
C PRO A 654 -3.77 27.73 -27.07
N GLU A 655 -3.27 28.78 -26.43
CA GLU A 655 -2.01 29.44 -26.77
C GLU A 655 -0.76 28.64 -26.35
N ASP A 656 -0.89 27.67 -25.44
CA ASP A 656 0.21 26.75 -25.06
C ASP A 656 0.35 25.56 -26.03
N TRP A 657 -0.55 25.40 -27.01
CA TRP A 657 -0.58 24.27 -27.96
C TRP A 657 -0.33 24.67 -29.41
N LYS A 658 0.69 25.49 -29.72
CA LYS A 658 0.98 25.93 -31.11
C LYS A 658 1.16 24.79 -32.13
N ALA A 659 0.04 24.32 -32.69
CA ALA A 659 -0.26 23.87 -34.07
C ALA A 659 -1.70 23.27 -34.12
N LEU A 660 -2.68 24.12 -34.45
CA LEU A 660 -4.16 23.99 -34.43
C LEU A 660 -4.84 22.77 -35.12
N PRO A 661 -6.18 22.51 -34.91
CA PRO A 661 -7.17 23.30 -34.16
C PRO A 661 -7.96 22.58 -33.02
N LYS A 662 -8.02 23.29 -31.88
CA LYS A 662 -9.03 23.40 -30.80
C LYS A 662 -9.90 22.18 -30.38
N PRO A 663 -9.75 21.70 -29.14
CA PRO A 663 -10.82 21.17 -28.31
C PRO A 663 -11.31 22.24 -27.29
N GLU A 664 -12.63 22.41 -27.15
CA GLU A 664 -13.22 23.23 -26.08
C GLU A 664 -13.58 22.35 -24.86
N PRO A 665 -13.27 22.76 -23.61
CA PRO A 665 -13.75 22.11 -22.40
C PRO A 665 -14.90 22.87 -21.68
N ARG A 666 -16.02 22.16 -21.44
CA ARG A 666 -17.09 22.22 -20.40
C ARG A 666 -17.75 23.55 -19.91
N TYR A 667 -19.07 23.47 -19.65
CA TYR A 667 -19.80 24.14 -18.55
C TYR A 667 -20.80 23.19 -17.86
N PRO A 668 -21.06 23.33 -16.54
CA PRO A 668 -22.28 22.87 -15.88
C PRO A 668 -23.38 23.95 -15.96
N LEU A 669 -24.64 23.51 -16.11
CA LEU A 669 -25.84 24.35 -16.17
C LEU A 669 -25.96 25.28 -14.95
N CYS A 670 -25.96 26.60 -15.19
CA CYS A 670 -26.69 27.55 -14.35
C CYS A 670 -28.17 27.53 -14.76
N HIS A 671 -29.07 27.51 -13.76
CA HIS A 671 -30.51 27.66 -13.93
C HIS A 671 -30.89 28.78 -14.92
N PRO A 672 -31.91 28.60 -15.78
CA PRO A 672 -32.51 29.73 -16.45
C PRO A 672 -33.24 30.61 -15.42
N PRO A 673 -33.16 31.95 -15.53
CA PRO A 673 -34.01 32.82 -14.74
C PRO A 673 -35.46 32.59 -15.17
N ALA A 674 -36.35 32.53 -14.18
CA ALA A 674 -37.78 32.68 -14.41
C ALA A 674 -38.02 33.89 -15.32
N ARG A 675 -38.70 33.67 -16.44
CA ARG A 675 -39.39 34.74 -17.17
C ARG A 675 -40.83 34.34 -17.35
N ASN A 676 -41.68 35.13 -16.69
CA ASN A 676 -43.10 35.29 -16.95
C ASN A 676 -43.35 35.40 -18.47
N HIS A 677 -44.17 34.52 -19.01
CA HIS A 677 -45.53 34.83 -19.48
C HIS A 677 -46.26 33.55 -19.86
#